data_AF-A0AAN8DA79-F1
#
_entry.id   AF-A0AAN8DA79-F1
#
_cell.length_a   1.000
_cell.length_b   1.000
_cell.length_c   1.000
_cell.angle_alpha   90.00
_cell.angle_beta   90.00
_cell.angle_gamma   90.00
#
_symmetry.space_group_name_H-M   'P 1'
#
loop_
_entity.id
_entity.type
_entity.pdbx_description
1 polymer ?
#
loop_
_entity_poly.entity_id
_entity_poly.type
_entity_poly.pdbx_seq_one_letter_code
_entity_poly.pdbx_strand_id
1 'polypeptide(L)'
;MVDLHQAGKTESAIGLKMTGHTAERDRSPHNLSVKTTLEEEIGRAESILSRVPSVCDDTSSELQRVAALDHHGRNSINSFQRNGAMSRLVSLVVRLREWAHRSLLEEEERPDSFLERFRGPELRMAPSRISNTQPDANGSNPKGIFRKRWNLFVVSPSDNAYYRWLSVIAVAVLYNWFIVVARACFEKLQVGNYICWLVLDYLSDFVYIMDTCVRLRTGFLEQGLLVKDPAKLRDSYVRTLQFKLDVVSILPTDLAYISTGIHTPQLRFNRLLRFPRMFEFFDRTETRTNYPNMFRIGNLVLYILVIIHWNACIYYAISNSLGFGSDTWVFPNISKPEYASLTRSYVYCLYWSTLTLTTIGEMPAPVRDEEYLFVVFDFLVGVLIFATIVGNVGSMISNMNATRAEFQARIDAIKHYMHFRRVSKELETRVIKWFDYLWTNQKAVDEQEVLKNLPNKLRAEIAINVHLETLKKVRIFQDCEAGLLVELVLKLRPQVFSPGDYICRKGDIGKEMYIIKEGKLAVVGDDGVTQYALLTAGSCFGEISILNIKGSKMGNRRTANIRSLGYSDLFCLSKDDLMEAVTEYPDAKTVLEDRGREILLKEGLLDETEEGGGLQKEDTEEKVERLESSLDTLQTRFARLLSEYKHTQQRMKQRITLLERQLNQTDCGADASDDMCAETEPGPGAHTEGSPHRSTVQTEDQKSPTKH
;
A
#
# COMPACT_ATOMS: atom_id res chain seq x y z
N MET A 1 45.29 21.93 -58.47
CA MET A 1 44.19 22.63 -59.18
C MET A 1 43.02 22.64 -58.20
N VAL A 2 42.61 23.68 -57.48
CA VAL A 2 42.91 25.11 -57.30
C VAL A 2 42.29 25.39 -55.90
N ASP A 3 43.09 25.74 -54.88
CA ASP A 3 43.17 27.07 -54.22
C ASP A 3 41.90 27.50 -53.43
N LEU A 4 41.92 28.31 -52.36
CA LEU A 4 42.87 28.78 -51.33
C LEU A 4 42.03 29.71 -50.40
N HIS A 5 42.64 30.16 -49.29
CA HIS A 5 42.27 31.26 -48.37
C HIS A 5 41.30 30.95 -47.20
N GLN A 6 41.65 30.96 -45.90
CA GLN A 6 42.63 31.66 -45.04
C GLN A 6 42.13 32.99 -44.43
N ALA A 7 42.38 33.11 -43.11
CA ALA A 7 42.40 34.28 -42.20
C ALA A 7 41.05 34.70 -41.57
N GLY A 8 40.97 35.03 -40.27
CA GLY A 8 42.01 35.61 -39.41
C GLY A 8 41.94 35.22 -37.93
N LYS A 9 43.12 35.38 -37.33
CA LYS A 9 43.55 35.15 -35.96
C LYS A 9 43.64 36.52 -35.27
N THR A 10 43.27 36.64 -34.00
CA THR A 10 43.88 37.62 -33.09
C THR A 10 44.09 36.99 -31.71
N GLU A 11 45.35 37.05 -31.30
CA GLU A 11 45.94 36.57 -30.07
C GLU A 11 45.73 37.54 -28.90
N SER A 12 45.76 37.02 -27.67
CA SER A 12 46.61 37.50 -26.56
C SER A 12 46.22 36.76 -25.26
N ALA A 13 47.07 36.32 -24.34
CA ALA A 13 48.49 36.01 -24.27
C ALA A 13 48.75 35.56 -22.80
N ILE A 14 49.72 34.64 -22.60
CA ILE A 14 50.63 34.53 -21.44
C ILE A 14 50.01 34.02 -20.12
N GLY A 15 50.55 33.02 -19.41
CA GLY A 15 51.80 32.27 -19.53
C GLY A 15 52.11 31.47 -18.24
N LEU A 16 53.31 30.87 -18.22
CA LEU A 16 54.00 30.07 -17.18
C LEU A 16 53.66 28.58 -17.15
N LYS A 17 54.43 27.65 -17.75
CA LYS A 17 55.89 27.33 -17.84
C LYS A 17 56.29 26.23 -16.84
N MET A 18 56.63 25.08 -17.43
CA MET A 18 57.20 23.86 -16.87
C MET A 18 58.61 24.04 -16.29
N THR A 19 58.98 23.13 -15.37
CA THR A 19 60.19 22.25 -15.32
C THR A 19 60.15 21.53 -13.96
N GLY A 20 60.46 20.25 -13.73
CA GLY A 20 61.18 19.20 -14.44
C GLY A 20 62.18 18.51 -13.47
N HIS A 21 62.27 17.17 -13.52
CA HIS A 21 63.33 16.27 -12.96
C HIS A 21 63.29 15.92 -11.45
N THR A 22 63.64 14.73 -10.93
CA THR A 22 64.06 13.37 -11.41
C THR A 22 64.24 12.45 -10.18
N ALA A 23 64.21 11.12 -10.40
CA ALA A 23 65.02 10.07 -9.74
C ALA A 23 64.40 9.14 -8.66
N GLU A 24 64.61 7.84 -8.94
CA GLU A 24 64.30 6.60 -8.21
C GLU A 24 65.08 6.40 -6.90
N ARG A 25 64.54 5.55 -5.99
CA ARG A 25 65.28 4.42 -5.39
C ARG A 25 64.40 3.46 -4.58
N ASP A 26 64.56 2.18 -4.89
CA ASP A 26 64.12 0.99 -4.14
C ASP A 26 64.70 0.89 -2.71
N ARG A 27 63.94 0.26 -1.79
CA ARG A 27 64.38 -0.80 -0.84
C ARG A 27 63.23 -1.27 0.09
N SER A 28 62.94 -2.57 0.08
CA SER A 28 62.27 -3.38 1.13
C SER A 28 63.33 -4.05 2.06
N PRO A 29 63.04 -4.94 3.05
CA PRO A 29 61.79 -5.31 3.79
C PRO A 29 61.96 -5.43 5.35
N HIS A 30 60.84 -5.65 6.08
CA HIS A 30 60.61 -6.61 7.21
C HIS A 30 59.76 -6.13 8.41
N ASN A 31 58.62 -6.83 8.57
CA ASN A 31 57.96 -7.40 9.77
C ASN A 31 57.88 -6.63 11.10
N LEU A 32 56.65 -6.40 11.61
CA LEU A 32 56.14 -7.07 12.83
C LEU A 32 54.60 -6.94 12.98
N SER A 33 54.02 -7.97 13.59
CA SER A 33 52.60 -8.26 13.80
C SER A 33 51.96 -7.47 14.96
N VAL A 34 50.74 -6.95 14.79
CA VAL A 34 49.76 -6.81 15.89
C VAL A 34 48.35 -7.11 15.37
N LYS A 35 47.70 -8.05 16.06
CA LYS A 35 46.35 -8.57 15.84
C LYS A 35 45.36 -7.77 16.73
N THR A 36 44.08 -7.87 16.40
CA THR A 36 42.87 -7.59 17.22
C THR A 36 42.42 -6.13 17.42
N THR A 37 41.68 -5.61 16.45
CA THR A 37 40.61 -4.60 16.65
C THR A 37 39.29 -4.96 15.97
N LEU A 38 39.26 -6.01 15.13
CA LEU A 38 38.10 -6.36 14.31
C LEU A 38 37.16 -7.40 14.97
N GLU A 39 37.65 -8.18 15.94
CA GLU A 39 36.84 -9.20 16.64
C GLU A 39 35.96 -8.60 17.75
N GLU A 40 36.32 -7.43 18.31
CA GLU A 40 35.50 -6.74 19.31
C GLU A 40 34.30 -5.98 18.70
N GLU A 41 34.38 -5.59 17.42
CA GLU A 41 33.25 -4.92 16.74
C GLU A 41 32.19 -5.92 16.26
N ILE A 42 32.59 -7.16 15.92
CA ILE A 42 31.65 -8.20 15.46
C ILE A 42 30.79 -8.71 16.64
N GLY A 43 31.38 -8.89 17.82
CA GLY A 43 30.63 -9.31 19.02
C GLY A 43 29.63 -8.26 19.51
N ARG A 44 29.88 -6.97 19.24
CA ARG A 44 28.97 -5.87 19.61
C ARG A 44 27.77 -5.76 18.64
N ALA A 45 27.95 -6.14 17.38
CA ALA A 45 26.87 -6.16 16.38
C ALA A 45 25.92 -7.36 16.56
N GLU A 46 26.41 -8.54 16.96
CA GLU A 46 25.57 -9.72 17.21
C GLU A 46 24.73 -9.61 18.49
N SER A 47 25.22 -8.89 19.51
CA SER A 47 24.46 -8.57 20.72
C SER A 47 23.22 -7.69 20.43
N ILE A 48 23.34 -6.76 19.48
CA ILE A 48 22.27 -5.83 19.11
C ILE A 48 21.22 -6.49 18.21
N LEU A 49 21.58 -7.52 17.42
CA LEU A 49 20.65 -8.22 16.53
C LEU A 49 19.76 -9.27 17.24
N SER A 50 20.07 -9.64 18.48
CA SER A 50 19.35 -10.69 19.24
C SER A 50 18.18 -10.19 20.09
N ARG A 51 17.91 -8.87 20.10
CA ARG A 51 16.75 -8.27 20.78
C ARG A 51 15.87 -7.51 19.80
N VAL A 52 15.01 -8.25 19.09
CA VAL A 52 13.86 -7.70 18.37
C VAL A 52 12.59 -8.08 19.14
N PRO A 53 11.87 -7.12 19.74
CA PRO A 53 10.47 -7.31 20.12
C PRO A 53 9.56 -7.22 18.89
N SER A 54 8.44 -7.94 18.95
CA SER A 54 7.32 -7.90 18.01
C SER A 54 6.82 -6.46 17.79
N VAL A 55 6.81 -6.01 16.53
CA VAL A 55 6.32 -4.69 16.12
C VAL A 55 4.81 -4.76 15.89
N CYS A 56 4.06 -4.64 16.98
CA CYS A 56 2.67 -4.20 17.06
C CYS A 56 2.44 -3.76 18.52
N ASP A 57 2.71 -2.49 18.86
CA ASP A 57 2.08 -1.75 20.00
C ASP A 57 2.64 -0.34 20.31
N ASP A 58 3.73 0.13 19.67
CA ASP A 58 4.44 1.35 20.12
C ASP A 58 3.95 2.70 19.54
N THR A 59 2.64 2.95 19.53
CA THR A 59 2.13 4.34 19.33
C THR A 59 1.30 4.90 20.49
N SER A 60 1.05 4.11 21.55
CA SER A 60 0.36 4.60 22.75
C SER A 60 1.31 4.98 23.91
N SER A 61 2.53 4.46 23.92
CA SER A 61 3.47 4.51 25.06
C SER A 61 4.27 5.82 25.18
N GLU A 62 4.47 6.56 24.08
CA GLU A 62 5.20 7.85 24.10
C GLU A 62 4.30 9.05 24.46
N LEU A 63 3.01 9.01 24.12
CA LEU A 63 2.04 10.05 24.49
C LEU A 63 1.74 10.04 26.00
N GLN A 64 1.85 8.89 26.65
CA GLN A 64 1.62 8.74 28.09
C GLN A 64 2.83 9.14 28.94
N ARG A 65 4.05 9.09 28.39
CA ARG A 65 5.25 9.64 29.06
C ARG A 65 5.32 11.16 29.03
N VAL A 66 4.83 11.79 27.97
CA VAL A 66 4.81 13.26 27.86
C VAL A 66 3.73 13.88 28.77
N ALA A 67 2.65 13.15 29.08
CA ALA A 67 1.61 13.60 30.01
C ALA A 67 1.97 13.40 31.50
N ALA A 68 2.95 12.56 31.83
CA ALA A 68 3.30 12.21 33.21
C ALA A 68 4.40 13.08 33.85
N LEU A 69 4.95 14.06 33.11
CA LEU A 69 6.06 14.91 33.59
C LEU A 69 5.62 16.28 34.16
N ASP A 70 4.32 16.55 34.31
CA ASP A 70 3.83 17.89 34.70
C ASP A 70 3.33 18.01 36.15
N HIS A 71 3.82 17.16 37.06
CA HIS A 71 3.41 17.22 38.47
C HIS A 71 4.56 17.09 39.48
N HIS A 72 5.58 17.95 39.41
CA HIS A 72 6.32 18.43 40.59
C HIS A 72 7.35 19.50 40.22
N GLY A 73 7.29 20.69 40.85
CA GLY A 73 8.40 21.65 40.80
C GLY A 73 7.98 23.10 40.66
N ARG A 74 7.54 23.69 41.77
CA ARG A 74 7.23 25.11 41.92
C ARG A 74 8.50 25.87 42.32
N ASN A 75 8.94 26.83 41.51
CA ASN A 75 9.54 28.13 41.85
C ASN A 75 10.66 28.55 40.87
N SER A 76 10.46 29.71 40.23
CA SER A 76 11.40 30.85 40.15
C SER A 76 11.44 31.52 38.78
N ILE A 77 10.98 32.78 38.79
CA ILE A 77 11.37 33.95 37.97
C ILE A 77 10.68 34.21 36.62
N ASN A 78 9.97 35.34 36.64
CA ASN A 78 9.32 36.07 35.56
C ASN A 78 10.29 36.58 34.48
N SER A 79 9.89 36.53 33.21
CA SER A 79 9.57 37.72 32.40
C SER A 79 9.29 37.34 30.93
N PHE A 80 8.57 38.21 30.23
CA PHE A 80 8.21 38.16 28.80
C PHE A 80 6.91 37.47 28.38
N GLN A 81 5.82 38.08 28.84
CA GLN A 81 4.46 37.89 28.38
C GLN A 81 4.24 38.65 27.05
N ARG A 82 4.46 37.99 25.89
CA ARG A 82 3.82 38.41 24.61
C ARG A 82 3.74 37.34 23.51
N ASN A 83 3.57 36.06 23.85
CA ASN A 83 3.41 34.97 22.86
C ASN A 83 2.00 34.35 22.85
N GLY A 84 0.96 35.18 22.92
CA GLY A 84 -0.43 34.70 22.90
C GLY A 84 -1.04 34.60 21.50
N ALA A 85 -0.77 35.55 20.61
CA ALA A 85 -1.54 35.72 19.38
C ALA A 85 -1.17 34.71 18.28
N MET A 86 0.13 34.48 18.05
CA MET A 86 0.63 33.59 16.99
C MET A 86 0.37 32.11 17.31
N SER A 87 0.57 31.70 18.57
CA SER A 87 0.18 30.36 19.05
C SER A 87 -1.32 30.12 18.91
N ARG A 88 -2.14 31.13 19.21
CA ARG A 88 -3.60 31.05 19.04
C ARG A 88 -4.02 31.02 17.57
N LEU A 89 -3.35 31.73 16.67
CA LEU A 89 -3.64 31.71 15.24
C LEU A 89 -3.23 30.40 14.58
N VAL A 90 -2.03 29.89 14.88
CA VAL A 90 -1.59 28.58 14.40
C VAL A 90 -2.46 27.47 14.99
N SER A 91 -2.81 27.55 16.28
CA SER A 91 -3.78 26.63 16.90
C SER A 91 -5.18 26.76 16.31
N LEU A 92 -5.62 27.97 15.92
CA LEU A 92 -6.91 28.21 15.27
C LEU A 92 -6.93 27.62 13.86
N VAL A 93 -5.84 27.77 13.08
CA VAL A 93 -5.72 27.23 11.71
C VAL A 93 -5.60 25.70 11.74
N VAL A 94 -4.83 25.15 12.69
CA VAL A 94 -4.75 23.70 12.91
C VAL A 94 -6.10 23.17 13.40
N ARG A 95 -6.76 23.83 14.36
CA ARG A 95 -8.11 23.46 14.80
C ARG A 95 -9.15 23.63 13.71
N LEU A 96 -9.03 24.61 12.81
CA LEU A 96 -9.93 24.80 11.67
C LEU A 96 -9.72 23.73 10.61
N ARG A 97 -8.48 23.31 10.37
CA ARG A 97 -8.13 22.18 9.50
C ARG A 97 -8.62 20.87 10.10
N GLU A 98 -8.42 20.66 11.39
CA GLU A 98 -8.79 19.45 12.12
C GLU A 98 -10.29 19.37 12.40
N TRP A 99 -10.95 20.52 12.55
CA TRP A 99 -12.40 20.66 12.54
C TRP A 99 -12.97 20.47 11.13
N ALA A 100 -12.35 21.00 10.08
CA ALA A 100 -12.76 20.74 8.70
C ALA A 100 -12.61 19.24 8.37
N HIS A 101 -11.51 18.62 8.81
CA HIS A 101 -11.24 17.19 8.64
C HIS A 101 -12.16 16.31 9.50
N ARG A 102 -12.52 16.73 10.73
CA ARG A 102 -13.53 16.05 11.57
C ARG A 102 -14.96 16.25 11.06
N SER A 103 -15.30 17.43 10.55
CA SER A 103 -16.63 17.73 10.00
C SER A 103 -16.91 17.01 8.68
N LEU A 104 -15.87 16.51 8.01
CA LEU A 104 -15.95 15.64 6.84
C LEU A 104 -15.94 14.14 7.21
N LEU A 105 -15.59 13.79 8.46
CA LEU A 105 -15.52 12.42 8.98
C LEU A 105 -16.58 12.10 10.04
N GLU A 106 -17.50 13.02 10.37
CA GLU A 106 -18.76 12.68 11.06
C GLU A 106 -19.72 11.97 10.09
N GLU A 107 -19.26 10.85 9.54
CA GLU A 107 -20.09 9.76 9.03
C GLU A 107 -19.76 8.58 9.97
N GLU A 108 -20.62 8.40 10.97
CA GLU A 108 -20.62 7.35 12.02
C GLU A 108 -19.69 6.14 11.76
N GLU A 109 -18.68 5.96 12.61
CA GLU A 109 -18.19 4.61 12.92
C GLU A 109 -19.37 3.81 13.51
N ARG A 110 -19.93 2.87 12.74
CA ARG A 110 -20.85 1.86 13.22
C ARG A 110 -20.26 0.47 12.97
N PRO A 111 -20.42 -0.46 13.94
CA PRO A 111 -19.82 -1.79 13.85
C PRO A 111 -20.38 -2.55 12.65
N ASP A 112 -19.50 -3.31 11.99
CA ASP A 112 -19.80 -4.15 10.85
C ASP A 112 -20.99 -5.08 11.13
N SER A 113 -22.16 -4.72 10.60
CA SER A 113 -23.34 -5.60 10.52
C SER A 113 -23.47 -6.23 9.12
N PHE A 114 -22.35 -6.37 8.40
CA PHE A 114 -22.31 -6.96 7.06
C PHE A 114 -22.73 -8.45 7.05
N LEU A 115 -22.66 -9.16 8.19
CA LEU A 115 -22.89 -10.60 8.27
C LEU A 115 -24.21 -11.07 8.90
N GLU A 116 -25.07 -10.18 9.42
CA GLU A 116 -26.32 -10.64 10.10
C GLU A 116 -27.63 -10.44 9.32
N ARG A 117 -27.63 -9.78 8.14
CA ARG A 117 -28.88 -9.51 7.41
C ARG A 117 -29.09 -10.31 6.11
N PHE A 118 -28.11 -11.08 5.65
CA PHE A 118 -28.24 -11.94 4.46
C PHE A 118 -28.31 -13.44 4.83
N ARG A 119 -29.28 -13.79 5.67
CA ARG A 119 -29.94 -15.11 5.65
C ARG A 119 -31.43 -14.88 5.38
N GLY A 120 -31.87 -15.12 4.15
CA GLY A 120 -33.29 -15.10 3.75
C GLY A 120 -33.45 -15.04 2.23
N PRO A 121 -34.40 -15.79 1.64
CA PRO A 121 -34.23 -16.40 0.32
C PRO A 121 -34.39 -15.43 -0.85
N GLU A 122 -33.70 -15.74 -1.94
CA GLU A 122 -33.83 -15.07 -3.23
C GLU A 122 -35.30 -14.86 -3.63
N LEU A 123 -35.72 -13.59 -3.69
CA LEU A 123 -36.98 -13.22 -4.33
C LEU A 123 -36.67 -12.83 -5.78
N ARG A 124 -37.01 -13.77 -6.67
CA ARG A 124 -37.15 -13.56 -8.11
C ARG A 124 -37.92 -12.26 -8.39
N MET A 125 -37.42 -11.48 -9.35
CA MET A 125 -38.11 -10.30 -9.88
C MET A 125 -39.53 -10.68 -10.31
N ALA A 126 -40.52 -10.16 -9.60
CA ALA A 126 -41.91 -10.15 -10.05
C ALA A 126 -42.15 -8.87 -10.87
N PRO A 127 -42.77 -8.95 -12.06
CA PRO A 127 -43.13 -7.76 -12.82
C PRO A 127 -44.13 -6.93 -12.01
N SER A 128 -43.89 -5.62 -11.97
CA SER A 128 -44.74 -4.65 -11.28
C SER A 128 -46.19 -4.83 -11.71
N ARG A 129 -47.05 -5.19 -10.75
CA ARG A 129 -48.50 -5.11 -10.88
C ARG A 129 -48.87 -3.68 -11.27
N ILE A 130 -49.29 -3.50 -12.51
CA ILE A 130 -50.05 -2.35 -12.98
C ILE A 130 -51.36 -2.37 -12.19
N SER A 131 -51.48 -1.48 -11.22
CA SER A 131 -52.80 -1.13 -10.67
C SER A 131 -53.54 -0.38 -11.77
N ASN A 132 -54.59 -1.00 -12.28
CA ASN A 132 -55.63 -0.35 -13.06
C ASN A 132 -56.31 0.71 -12.19
N THR A 133 -55.83 1.94 -12.26
CA THR A 133 -56.66 3.12 -12.00
C THR A 133 -57.22 3.59 -13.33
N GLN A 134 -58.55 3.49 -13.41
CA GLN A 134 -59.39 4.03 -14.47
C GLN A 134 -59.01 5.51 -14.74
N PRO A 135 -58.96 5.96 -16.01
CA PRO A 135 -58.61 7.34 -16.30
C PRO A 135 -59.82 8.22 -16.01
N ASP A 136 -59.78 8.97 -14.92
CA ASP A 136 -60.65 10.13 -14.78
C ASP A 136 -60.29 11.11 -15.90
N ALA A 137 -61.19 11.18 -16.87
CA ALA A 137 -61.19 12.14 -17.95
C ALA A 137 -61.36 13.54 -17.35
N ASN A 138 -60.24 14.22 -17.06
CA ASN A 138 -60.23 15.67 -16.97
C ASN A 138 -58.82 16.24 -17.17
N GLY A 139 -58.66 16.92 -18.31
CA GLY A 139 -57.64 17.94 -18.57
C GLY A 139 -56.20 17.54 -18.30
N SER A 140 -55.50 17.04 -19.33
CA SER A 140 -54.04 16.91 -19.35
C SER A 140 -53.38 18.28 -19.13
N ASN A 141 -53.13 18.63 -17.87
CA ASN A 141 -52.40 19.82 -17.49
C ASN A 141 -50.90 19.46 -17.48
N PRO A 142 -50.08 19.85 -18.48
CA PRO A 142 -48.67 19.44 -18.59
C PRO A 142 -47.84 19.84 -17.36
N LYS A 143 -48.29 20.84 -16.60
CA LYS A 143 -47.71 21.29 -15.33
C LYS A 143 -47.75 20.21 -14.23
N GLY A 144 -48.77 19.35 -14.21
CA GLY A 144 -48.95 18.31 -13.18
C GLY A 144 -47.99 17.13 -13.32
N ILE A 145 -47.69 16.74 -14.57
CA ILE A 145 -46.73 15.66 -14.88
C ILE A 145 -45.31 16.12 -14.58
N PHE A 146 -44.98 17.36 -14.95
CA PHE A 146 -43.68 17.97 -14.63
C PHE A 146 -43.45 18.08 -13.13
N ARG A 147 -44.47 18.47 -12.36
CA ARG A 147 -44.42 18.56 -10.89
C ARG A 147 -44.26 17.20 -10.21
N LYS A 148 -44.91 16.13 -10.71
CA LYS A 148 -44.68 14.76 -10.23
C LYS A 148 -43.26 14.27 -10.53
N ARG A 149 -42.75 14.51 -11.75
CA ARG A 149 -41.36 14.17 -12.13
C ARG A 149 -40.32 14.91 -11.29
N TRP A 150 -40.54 16.20 -11.01
CA TRP A 150 -39.68 17.00 -10.13
C TRP A 150 -39.68 16.52 -8.67
N ASN A 151 -40.81 16.03 -8.17
CA ASN A 151 -40.87 15.47 -6.81
C ASN A 151 -40.16 14.11 -6.68
N LEU A 152 -39.99 13.38 -7.79
CA LEU A 152 -39.25 12.11 -7.87
C LEU A 152 -37.76 12.30 -8.21
N PHE A 153 -37.33 13.52 -8.52
CA PHE A 153 -35.95 13.81 -8.91
C PHE A 153 -35.06 13.86 -7.67
N VAL A 154 -34.29 12.79 -7.46
CA VAL A 154 -33.23 12.67 -6.45
C VAL A 154 -31.95 12.28 -7.17
N VAL A 155 -30.89 13.05 -6.94
CA VAL A 155 -29.60 12.80 -7.58
C VAL A 155 -28.78 11.88 -6.67
N SER A 156 -28.27 10.78 -7.23
CA SER A 156 -27.36 9.92 -6.47
C SER A 156 -25.94 10.48 -6.54
N PRO A 157 -25.21 10.60 -5.41
CA PRO A 157 -23.80 11.01 -5.39
C PRO A 157 -22.88 10.09 -6.22
N SER A 158 -23.31 8.87 -6.50
CA SER A 158 -22.55 7.87 -7.25
C SER A 158 -22.69 8.04 -8.77
N ASP A 159 -23.67 8.82 -9.24
CA ASP A 159 -23.97 8.94 -10.66
C ASP A 159 -22.89 9.73 -11.42
N ASN A 160 -22.60 9.30 -12.65
CA ASN A 160 -21.71 10.03 -13.56
C ASN A 160 -22.28 11.40 -13.98
N ALA A 161 -23.59 11.62 -13.86
CA ALA A 161 -24.20 12.92 -14.06
C ALA A 161 -23.80 13.91 -12.95
N TYR A 162 -23.77 13.45 -11.70
CA TYR A 162 -23.34 14.25 -10.55
C TYR A 162 -21.87 14.66 -10.69
N TYR A 163 -21.00 13.74 -11.07
CA TYR A 163 -19.59 14.04 -11.33
C TYR A 163 -19.40 15.11 -12.42
N ARG A 164 -20.11 14.98 -13.55
CA ARG A 164 -20.06 15.99 -14.63
C ARG A 164 -20.58 17.35 -14.19
N TRP A 165 -21.63 17.38 -13.38
CA TRP A 165 -22.14 18.61 -12.77
C TRP A 165 -21.11 19.25 -11.84
N LEU A 166 -20.43 18.43 -11.04
CA LEU A 166 -19.36 18.87 -10.15
C LEU A 166 -18.16 19.49 -10.92
N SER A 167 -17.84 18.97 -12.11
CA SER A 167 -16.85 19.59 -13.01
C SER A 167 -17.28 20.99 -13.48
N VAL A 168 -18.55 21.19 -13.82
CA VAL A 168 -19.09 22.50 -14.21
C VAL A 168 -18.98 23.51 -13.07
N ILE A 169 -19.28 23.08 -11.84
CA ILE A 169 -19.15 23.92 -10.65
C ILE A 169 -17.69 24.26 -10.39
N ALA A 170 -16.77 23.30 -10.50
CA ALA A 170 -15.34 23.54 -10.31
C ALA A 170 -14.82 24.63 -11.26
N VAL A 171 -15.25 24.63 -12.53
CA VAL A 171 -14.91 25.70 -13.48
C VAL A 171 -15.47 27.06 -13.04
N ALA A 172 -16.71 27.11 -12.55
CA ALA A 172 -17.30 28.35 -12.04
C ALA A 172 -16.58 28.87 -10.77
N VAL A 173 -16.16 27.97 -9.87
CA VAL A 173 -15.37 28.33 -8.68
C VAL A 173 -14.00 28.86 -9.07
N LEU A 174 -13.30 28.20 -10.00
CA LEU A 174 -12.01 28.66 -10.50
C LEU A 174 -12.11 30.01 -11.20
N TYR A 175 -13.16 30.22 -12.02
CA TYR A 175 -13.44 31.53 -12.61
C TYR A 175 -13.54 32.60 -11.53
N ASN A 176 -14.34 32.39 -10.49
CA ASN A 176 -14.51 33.36 -9.41
C ASN A 176 -13.20 33.59 -8.63
N TRP A 177 -12.42 32.54 -8.36
CA TRP A 177 -11.15 32.63 -7.63
C TRP A 177 -10.07 33.43 -8.35
N PHE A 178 -9.98 33.36 -9.68
CA PHE A 178 -9.01 34.13 -10.46
C PHE A 178 -9.57 35.49 -10.87
N ILE A 179 -10.75 35.52 -11.51
CA ILE A 179 -11.21 36.71 -12.22
C ILE A 179 -11.76 37.78 -11.27
N VAL A 180 -12.45 37.41 -10.18
CA VAL A 180 -13.01 38.40 -9.24
C VAL A 180 -11.90 39.14 -8.49
N VAL A 181 -10.87 38.41 -8.02
CA VAL A 181 -9.71 39.01 -7.33
C VAL A 181 -8.90 39.87 -8.29
N ALA A 182 -8.62 39.39 -9.51
CA ALA A 182 -7.94 40.19 -10.53
C ALA A 182 -8.68 41.50 -10.83
N ARG A 183 -10.01 41.45 -10.99
CA ARG A 183 -10.83 42.64 -11.27
C ARG A 183 -10.91 43.60 -10.10
N ALA A 184 -10.83 43.11 -8.87
CA ALA A 184 -10.79 43.93 -7.66
C ALA A 184 -9.53 44.78 -7.54
N CYS A 185 -8.40 44.31 -8.09
CA CYS A 185 -7.12 44.99 -8.00
C CYS A 185 -6.78 45.76 -9.30
N PHE A 186 -7.07 45.21 -10.48
CA PHE A 186 -6.74 45.81 -11.77
C PHE A 186 -7.95 46.56 -12.37
N GLU A 187 -8.12 47.83 -12.03
CA GLU A 187 -9.28 48.65 -12.46
C GLU A 187 -9.47 48.69 -13.99
N LYS A 188 -8.37 48.77 -14.75
CA LYS A 188 -8.39 48.75 -16.23
C LYS A 188 -9.06 47.49 -16.79
N LEU A 189 -8.95 46.35 -16.09
CA LEU A 189 -9.59 45.09 -16.49
C LEU A 189 -11.11 45.16 -16.33
N GLN A 190 -11.60 45.80 -15.25
CA GLN A 190 -13.02 45.97 -14.98
C GLN A 190 -13.66 46.98 -15.95
N VAL A 191 -13.02 48.13 -16.19
CA VAL A 191 -13.59 49.22 -17.00
C VAL A 191 -13.66 48.86 -18.49
N GLY A 192 -12.66 48.16 -19.04
CA GLY A 192 -12.57 47.90 -20.47
C GLY A 192 -13.75 47.13 -21.06
N ASN A 193 -14.23 46.08 -20.37
CA ASN A 193 -15.27 45.17 -20.87
C ASN A 193 -16.30 44.80 -19.79
N TYR A 194 -16.79 45.77 -19.01
CA TYR A 194 -17.67 45.50 -17.86
C TYR A 194 -18.95 44.72 -18.20
N ILE A 195 -19.53 44.89 -19.40
CA ILE A 195 -20.73 44.16 -19.84
C ILE A 195 -20.45 42.65 -19.96
N CYS A 196 -19.33 42.28 -20.58
CA CYS A 196 -18.93 40.88 -20.71
C CYS A 196 -18.74 40.25 -19.33
N TRP A 197 -18.11 40.98 -18.41
CA TRP A 197 -17.90 40.53 -17.05
C TRP A 197 -19.20 40.33 -16.29
N LEU A 198 -20.16 41.25 -16.41
CA LEU A 198 -21.49 41.08 -15.79
C LEU A 198 -22.19 39.82 -16.29
N VAL A 199 -22.14 39.54 -17.60
CA VAL A 199 -22.74 38.32 -18.16
C VAL A 199 -22.10 37.06 -17.57
N LEU A 200 -20.76 37.01 -17.50
CA LEU A 200 -20.03 35.87 -16.95
C LEU A 200 -20.27 35.70 -15.43
N ASP A 201 -20.33 36.81 -14.68
CA ASP A 201 -20.61 36.79 -13.25
C ASP A 201 -21.99 36.19 -12.97
N TYR A 202 -23.03 36.69 -13.62
CA TYR A 202 -24.40 36.20 -13.44
C TYR A 202 -24.60 34.78 -13.98
N LEU A 203 -23.85 34.37 -15.00
CA LEU A 203 -23.82 32.98 -15.44
C LEU A 203 -23.24 32.08 -14.35
N SER A 204 -22.17 32.51 -13.68
CA SER A 204 -21.58 31.76 -12.56
C SER A 204 -22.51 31.70 -11.33
N ASP A 205 -23.20 32.80 -11.01
CA ASP A 205 -24.21 32.84 -9.94
C ASP A 205 -25.39 31.90 -10.27
N PHE A 206 -25.82 31.84 -11.54
CA PHE A 206 -26.85 30.89 -11.98
C PHE A 206 -26.41 29.43 -11.73
N VAL A 207 -25.14 29.10 -12.01
CA VAL A 207 -24.59 27.77 -11.70
C VAL A 207 -24.62 27.49 -10.20
N TYR A 208 -24.28 28.45 -9.34
CA TYR A 208 -24.32 28.27 -7.88
C TYR A 208 -25.73 28.09 -7.33
N ILE A 209 -26.71 28.83 -7.86
CA ILE A 209 -28.12 28.67 -7.50
C ILE A 209 -28.60 27.27 -7.89
N MET A 210 -28.34 26.86 -9.14
CA MET A 210 -28.67 25.51 -9.61
C MET A 210 -28.00 24.43 -8.76
N ASP A 211 -26.75 24.63 -8.35
CA ASP A 211 -26.01 23.70 -7.50
C ASP A 211 -26.69 23.51 -6.13
N THR A 212 -27.13 24.61 -5.54
CA THR A 212 -27.85 24.57 -4.25
C THR A 212 -29.19 23.84 -4.39
N CYS A 213 -29.89 24.01 -5.51
CA CYS A 213 -31.10 23.23 -5.81
C CYS A 213 -30.80 21.73 -5.99
N VAL A 214 -29.68 21.38 -6.64
CA VAL A 214 -29.23 19.99 -6.78
C VAL A 214 -28.89 19.40 -5.41
N ARG A 215 -28.17 20.11 -4.54
CA ARG A 215 -27.80 19.64 -3.20
C ARG A 215 -28.99 19.38 -2.29
N LEU A 216 -30.02 20.23 -2.35
CA LEU A 216 -31.29 20.00 -1.64
C LEU A 216 -31.98 18.68 -2.05
N ARG A 217 -31.55 18.07 -3.16
CA ARG A 217 -32.09 16.82 -3.74
C ARG A 217 -31.02 15.74 -3.90
N THR A 218 -29.82 15.93 -3.36
CA THR A 218 -28.78 14.90 -3.38
C THR A 218 -29.05 13.89 -2.29
N GLY A 219 -29.07 12.61 -2.64
CA GLY A 219 -29.24 11.51 -1.68
C GLY A 219 -28.00 11.33 -0.80
N PHE A 220 -28.19 10.87 0.44
CA PHE A 220 -27.10 10.40 1.31
C PHE A 220 -27.33 8.93 1.68
N LEU A 221 -26.28 8.26 2.15
CA LEU A 221 -26.34 6.86 2.56
C LEU A 221 -26.69 6.79 4.05
N GLU A 222 -27.75 6.06 4.39
CA GLU A 222 -28.12 5.74 5.77
C GLU A 222 -28.18 4.21 5.87
N GLN A 223 -27.33 3.61 6.71
CA GLN A 223 -27.21 2.14 6.84
C GLN A 223 -26.93 1.40 5.51
N GLY A 224 -26.14 2.01 4.62
CA GLY A 224 -25.82 1.45 3.30
C GLY A 224 -26.95 1.54 2.27
N LEU A 225 -28.10 2.14 2.62
CA LEU A 225 -29.20 2.39 1.70
C LEU A 225 -29.29 3.86 1.33
N LEU A 226 -29.49 4.14 0.04
CA LEU A 226 -29.64 5.50 -0.46
C LEU A 226 -31.00 6.07 -0.03
N VAL A 227 -30.99 7.06 0.86
CA VAL A 227 -32.19 7.79 1.27
C VAL A 227 -32.65 8.71 0.14
N LYS A 228 -33.94 8.65 -0.20
CA LYS A 228 -34.54 9.44 -1.29
C LYS A 228 -35.67 10.38 -0.84
N ASP A 229 -35.98 10.41 0.46
CA ASP A 229 -37.05 11.24 1.01
C ASP A 229 -36.64 12.72 1.04
N PRO A 230 -37.28 13.61 0.26
CA PRO A 230 -36.85 15.01 0.12
C PRO A 230 -36.88 15.80 1.43
N ALA A 231 -37.74 15.44 2.39
CA ALA A 231 -37.75 16.11 3.69
C ALA A 231 -36.46 15.82 4.47
N LYS A 232 -36.06 14.54 4.51
CA LYS A 232 -34.81 14.10 5.15
C LYS A 232 -33.57 14.65 4.46
N LEU A 233 -33.55 14.70 3.12
CA LEU A 233 -32.43 15.26 2.36
C LEU A 233 -32.19 16.74 2.71
N ARG A 234 -33.26 17.54 2.70
CA ARG A 234 -33.18 18.96 3.05
C ARG A 234 -32.71 19.14 4.49
N ASP A 235 -33.32 18.43 5.43
CA ASP A 235 -33.02 18.62 6.85
C ASP A 235 -31.59 18.20 7.21
N SER A 236 -31.06 17.17 6.52
CA SER A 236 -29.65 16.78 6.61
C SER A 236 -28.73 17.89 6.08
N TYR A 237 -28.97 18.38 4.86
CA TYR A 237 -28.15 19.40 4.23
C TYR A 237 -28.16 20.75 4.96
N VAL A 238 -29.33 21.22 5.44
CA VAL A 238 -29.46 22.51 6.14
C VAL A 238 -28.68 22.56 7.46
N ARG A 239 -28.45 21.41 8.09
CA ARG A 239 -27.65 21.31 9.32
C ARG A 239 -26.15 21.41 9.05
N THR A 240 -25.71 21.03 7.86
CA THR A 240 -24.29 21.04 7.48
C THR A 240 -23.75 22.46 7.35
N LEU A 241 -22.49 22.69 7.76
CA LEU A 241 -21.80 23.97 7.53
C LEU A 241 -21.77 24.37 6.05
N GLN A 242 -21.69 23.37 5.17
CA GLN A 242 -21.71 23.57 3.71
C GLN A 242 -22.93 24.39 3.27
N PHE A 243 -24.12 24.14 3.82
CA PHE A 243 -25.30 24.94 3.50
C PHE A 243 -25.13 26.41 3.89
N LYS A 244 -24.53 26.70 5.06
CA LYS A 244 -24.28 28.09 5.49
C LYS A 244 -23.33 28.81 4.54
N LEU A 245 -22.25 28.15 4.14
CA LEU A 245 -21.30 28.69 3.14
C LEU A 245 -21.97 28.85 1.77
N ASP A 246 -22.81 27.89 1.39
CA ASP A 246 -23.54 27.91 0.13
C ASP A 246 -24.53 29.09 0.08
N VAL A 247 -25.24 29.38 1.18
CA VAL A 247 -26.14 30.54 1.28
C VAL A 247 -25.35 31.86 1.21
N VAL A 248 -24.27 31.99 1.99
CA VAL A 248 -23.47 33.23 2.00
C VAL A 248 -22.84 33.50 0.62
N SER A 249 -22.40 32.45 -0.08
CA SER A 249 -21.83 32.57 -1.43
C SER A 249 -22.82 32.99 -2.52
N ILE A 250 -24.13 32.86 -2.30
CA ILE A 250 -25.19 33.25 -3.24
C ILE A 250 -25.80 34.63 -2.90
N LEU A 251 -25.51 35.18 -1.72
CA LEU A 251 -26.09 36.47 -1.32
C LEU A 251 -25.86 37.54 -2.41
N PRO A 252 -26.91 38.23 -2.87
CA PRO A 252 -26.81 39.19 -3.98
C PRO A 252 -26.26 40.53 -3.48
N THR A 253 -25.03 40.52 -2.97
CA THR A 253 -24.30 41.72 -2.54
C THR A 253 -24.10 42.73 -3.68
N ASP A 254 -24.24 42.26 -4.92
CA ASP A 254 -24.16 43.05 -6.15
C ASP A 254 -25.30 44.08 -6.28
N LEU A 255 -26.41 43.90 -5.55
CA LEU A 255 -27.47 44.92 -5.49
C LEU A 255 -26.94 46.25 -4.95
N ALA A 256 -25.86 46.23 -4.16
CA ALA A 256 -25.20 47.44 -3.70
C ALA A 256 -24.54 48.24 -4.84
N TYR A 257 -24.35 47.68 -6.04
CA TYR A 257 -23.90 48.42 -7.23
C TYR A 257 -24.80 49.60 -7.59
N ILE A 258 -26.09 49.54 -7.22
CA ILE A 258 -27.03 50.65 -7.41
C ILE A 258 -26.60 51.89 -6.59
N SER A 259 -25.96 51.68 -5.44
CA SER A 259 -25.49 52.74 -4.54
C SER A 259 -24.01 53.09 -4.73
N THR A 260 -23.14 52.10 -4.99
CA THR A 260 -21.68 52.28 -5.02
C THR A 260 -21.11 52.38 -6.44
N GLY A 261 -21.92 52.09 -7.45
CA GLY A 261 -21.50 52.04 -8.86
C GLY A 261 -20.99 50.66 -9.30
N ILE A 262 -21.14 50.38 -10.60
CA ILE A 262 -20.84 49.09 -11.25
C ILE A 262 -19.33 48.75 -11.26
N HIS A 263 -18.47 49.72 -10.96
CA HIS A 263 -17.01 49.58 -10.96
C HIS A 263 -16.45 49.09 -9.62
N THR A 264 -17.27 48.52 -8.73
CA THR A 264 -16.84 48.03 -7.39
C THR A 264 -16.90 46.50 -7.25
N PRO A 265 -16.06 45.73 -7.96
CA PRO A 265 -16.11 44.25 -7.96
C PRO A 265 -15.80 43.60 -6.59
N GLN A 266 -15.25 44.34 -5.62
CA GLN A 266 -14.94 43.84 -4.27
C GLN A 266 -16.17 43.27 -3.54
N LEU A 267 -17.37 43.78 -3.86
CA LEU A 267 -18.63 43.32 -3.27
C LEU A 267 -18.94 41.84 -3.58
N ARG A 268 -18.27 41.25 -4.58
CA ARG A 268 -18.44 39.84 -4.99
C ARG A 268 -17.55 38.84 -4.25
N PHE A 269 -16.74 39.26 -3.28
CA PHE A 269 -15.86 38.34 -2.54
C PHE A 269 -16.59 37.23 -1.79
N ASN A 270 -17.89 37.37 -1.50
CA ASN A 270 -18.68 36.28 -0.93
C ASN A 270 -18.72 35.02 -1.82
N ARG A 271 -18.56 35.16 -3.16
CA ARG A 271 -18.54 34.02 -4.10
C ARG A 271 -17.31 33.13 -3.96
N LEU A 272 -16.26 33.59 -3.28
CA LEU A 272 -15.04 32.82 -3.01
C LEU A 272 -15.26 31.70 -1.98
N LEU A 273 -16.35 31.77 -1.20
CA LEU A 273 -16.67 30.82 -0.13
C LEU A 273 -17.16 29.45 -0.63
N ARG A 274 -17.35 29.27 -1.94
CA ARG A 274 -17.80 28.01 -2.56
C ARG A 274 -16.69 26.95 -2.71
N PHE A 275 -15.53 27.14 -2.06
CA PHE A 275 -14.39 26.24 -2.12
C PHE A 275 -14.65 24.77 -1.70
N PRO A 276 -15.59 24.44 -0.79
CA PRO A 276 -15.86 23.04 -0.44
C PRO A 276 -16.27 22.19 -1.65
N ARG A 277 -16.94 22.79 -2.64
CA ARG A 277 -17.33 22.13 -3.88
C ARG A 277 -16.13 21.76 -4.75
N MET A 278 -15.12 22.62 -4.76
CA MET A 278 -13.90 22.37 -5.52
C MET A 278 -13.08 21.24 -4.88
N PHE A 279 -13.01 21.19 -3.55
CA PHE A 279 -12.36 20.06 -2.87
C PHE A 279 -13.09 18.74 -3.10
N GLU A 280 -14.43 18.73 -3.05
CA GLU A 280 -15.21 17.56 -3.42
C GLU A 280 -14.92 17.11 -4.86
N PHE A 281 -14.76 18.05 -5.79
CA PHE A 281 -14.38 17.73 -7.18
C PHE A 281 -13.00 17.08 -7.27
N PHE A 282 -12.02 17.59 -6.52
CA PHE A 282 -10.66 17.04 -6.50
C PHE A 282 -10.65 15.63 -5.93
N ASP A 283 -11.28 15.38 -4.79
CA ASP A 283 -11.34 14.05 -4.17
C ASP A 283 -11.99 13.01 -5.11
N ARG A 284 -13.09 13.41 -5.77
CA ARG A 284 -13.79 12.55 -6.72
C ARG A 284 -13.02 12.31 -8.01
N THR A 285 -12.22 13.27 -8.45
CA THR A 285 -11.39 13.10 -9.65
C THR A 285 -10.15 12.27 -9.35
N GLU A 286 -9.56 12.43 -8.15
CA GLU A 286 -8.42 11.66 -7.68
C GLU A 286 -8.74 10.15 -7.60
N THR A 287 -9.92 9.80 -7.10
CA THR A 287 -10.36 8.40 -6.99
C THR A 287 -10.77 7.77 -8.34
N ARG A 288 -11.09 8.60 -9.34
CA ARG A 288 -11.51 8.13 -10.69
C ARG A 288 -10.39 8.07 -11.71
N THR A 289 -9.31 8.82 -11.50
CA THR A 289 -8.19 8.84 -12.44
C THR A 289 -7.33 7.58 -12.28
N ASN A 290 -6.84 7.05 -13.39
CA ASN A 290 -5.85 5.97 -13.39
C ASN A 290 -4.46 6.47 -12.95
N TYR A 291 -4.27 7.79 -12.86
CA TYR A 291 -3.00 8.43 -12.51
C TYR A 291 -3.18 9.42 -11.32
N PRO A 292 -3.45 8.92 -10.11
CA PRO A 292 -3.74 9.77 -8.94
C PRO A 292 -2.55 10.66 -8.58
N ASN A 293 -1.31 10.15 -8.66
CA ASN A 293 -0.11 10.94 -8.34
C ASN A 293 0.08 12.14 -9.28
N MET A 294 -0.18 11.98 -10.58
CA MET A 294 -0.10 13.08 -11.55
C MET A 294 -1.16 14.14 -11.26
N PHE A 295 -2.38 13.71 -10.92
CA PHE A 295 -3.46 14.62 -10.57
C PHE A 295 -3.19 15.39 -9.27
N ARG A 296 -2.62 14.73 -8.25
CA ARG A 296 -2.17 15.39 -7.00
C ARG A 296 -1.13 16.47 -7.27
N ILE A 297 -0.14 16.20 -8.11
CA ILE A 297 0.87 17.18 -8.54
C ILE A 297 0.19 18.35 -9.27
N GLY A 298 -0.74 18.06 -10.19
CA GLY A 298 -1.51 19.08 -10.90
C GLY A 298 -2.31 20.01 -9.97
N ASN A 299 -3.00 19.45 -8.96
CA ASN A 299 -3.72 20.23 -7.96
C ASN A 299 -2.78 21.09 -7.11
N LEU A 300 -1.61 20.55 -6.74
CA LEU A 300 -0.62 21.31 -6.00
C LEU A 300 -0.09 22.50 -6.81
N VAL A 301 0.21 22.30 -8.10
CA VAL A 301 0.60 23.39 -9.01
C VAL A 301 -0.52 24.42 -9.13
N LEU A 302 -1.78 24.00 -9.23
CA LEU A 302 -2.93 24.89 -9.27
C LEU A 302 -3.03 25.76 -7.99
N TYR A 303 -2.84 25.16 -6.80
CA TYR A 303 -2.82 25.92 -5.54
C TYR A 303 -1.71 26.97 -5.52
N ILE A 304 -0.51 26.62 -5.99
CA ILE A 304 0.63 27.55 -6.09
C ILE A 304 0.28 28.72 -7.01
N LEU A 305 -0.29 28.44 -8.19
CA LEU A 305 -0.67 29.47 -9.15
C LEU A 305 -1.74 30.41 -8.58
N VAL A 306 -2.73 29.89 -7.84
CA VAL A 306 -3.75 30.73 -7.17
C VAL A 306 -3.12 31.62 -6.10
N ILE A 307 -2.23 31.09 -5.27
CA ILE A 307 -1.58 31.84 -4.18
C ILE A 307 -0.69 32.96 -4.77
N ILE A 308 0.15 32.65 -5.76
CA ILE A 308 0.99 33.63 -6.46
C ILE A 308 0.10 34.69 -7.14
N HIS A 309 -1.00 34.27 -7.76
CA HIS A 309 -1.94 35.20 -8.38
C HIS A 309 -2.56 36.17 -7.35
N TRP A 310 -3.01 35.66 -6.20
CA TRP A 310 -3.63 36.48 -5.15
C TRP A 310 -2.62 37.44 -4.53
N ASN A 311 -1.40 36.98 -4.25
CA ASN A 311 -0.35 37.83 -3.71
C ASN A 311 0.08 38.92 -4.71
N ALA A 312 0.18 38.60 -6.00
CA ALA A 312 0.40 39.59 -7.06
C ALA A 312 -0.70 40.67 -7.12
N CYS A 313 -1.97 40.26 -6.96
CA CYS A 313 -3.10 41.19 -6.93
C CYS A 313 -3.05 42.09 -5.68
N ILE A 314 -2.72 41.53 -4.52
CA ILE A 314 -2.56 42.28 -3.26
C ILE A 314 -1.42 43.30 -3.38
N TYR A 315 -0.26 42.90 -3.91
CA TYR A 315 0.87 43.80 -4.15
C TYR A 315 0.49 44.99 -5.04
N TYR A 316 -0.25 44.74 -6.13
CA TYR A 316 -0.74 45.80 -7.00
C TYR A 316 -1.73 46.73 -6.28
N ALA A 317 -2.64 46.17 -5.48
CA ALA A 317 -3.61 46.94 -4.70
C ALA A 317 -2.95 47.83 -3.64
N ILE A 318 -1.95 47.32 -2.93
CA ILE A 318 -1.16 48.10 -1.96
C ILE A 318 -0.41 49.23 -2.70
N SER A 319 0.25 48.91 -3.82
CA SER A 319 0.93 49.92 -4.65
C SER A 319 -0.02 51.02 -5.15
N ASN A 320 -1.27 50.66 -5.51
CA ASN A 320 -2.29 51.65 -5.88
C ASN A 320 -2.64 52.56 -4.71
N SER A 321 -2.78 52.01 -3.50
CA SER A 321 -3.14 52.77 -2.30
C SER A 321 -2.04 53.71 -1.80
N LEU A 322 -0.76 53.35 -1.99
CA LEU A 322 0.40 54.17 -1.61
C LEU A 322 0.78 55.18 -2.70
N GLY A 323 0.40 54.90 -3.95
CA GLY A 323 0.65 55.74 -5.12
C GLY A 323 1.72 55.12 -6.03
N PHE A 324 1.39 54.96 -7.31
CA PHE A 324 2.33 54.35 -8.26
C PHE A 324 3.59 55.18 -8.47
N GLY A 325 4.76 54.54 -8.28
CA GLY A 325 6.07 55.16 -8.42
C GLY A 325 6.41 56.21 -7.35
N SER A 326 5.77 56.16 -6.17
CA SER A 326 6.15 56.97 -5.00
C SER A 326 7.56 56.68 -4.51
N ASP A 327 7.99 55.42 -4.63
CA ASP A 327 9.26 54.90 -4.14
C ASP A 327 9.76 53.75 -5.04
N THR A 328 10.82 53.08 -4.61
CA THR A 328 11.48 51.99 -5.35
C THR A 328 10.77 50.65 -5.25
N TRP A 329 9.91 50.44 -4.25
CA TRP A 329 9.27 49.14 -3.98
C TRP A 329 7.90 49.02 -4.64
N VAL A 330 7.12 50.09 -4.63
CA VAL A 330 5.79 50.11 -5.26
C VAL A 330 5.86 49.90 -6.77
N PHE A 331 4.74 49.48 -7.36
CA PHE A 331 4.63 49.35 -8.80
C PHE A 331 5.06 50.66 -9.53
N PRO A 332 5.90 50.57 -10.57
CA PRO A 332 6.41 51.75 -11.28
C PRO A 332 5.33 52.68 -11.83
N ASN A 333 5.66 53.96 -11.99
CA ASN A 333 4.72 54.97 -12.45
C ASN A 333 4.08 54.60 -13.81
N ILE A 334 2.76 54.44 -13.80
CA ILE A 334 1.91 54.06 -14.96
C ILE A 334 1.99 55.10 -16.10
N SER A 335 2.37 56.34 -15.79
CA SER A 335 2.54 57.42 -16.79
C SER A 335 3.66 57.12 -17.78
N LYS A 336 4.62 56.23 -17.43
CA LYS A 336 5.63 55.76 -18.36
C LYS A 336 4.98 54.76 -19.34
N PRO A 337 5.15 54.94 -20.67
CA PRO A 337 4.46 54.12 -21.67
C PRO A 337 4.77 52.62 -21.55
N GLU A 338 5.95 52.26 -21.02
CA GLU A 338 6.34 50.87 -20.76
C GLU A 338 5.40 50.16 -19.76
N TYR A 339 4.97 50.86 -18.71
CA TYR A 339 4.16 50.32 -17.60
C TYR A 339 2.66 50.65 -17.73
N ALA A 340 2.26 51.30 -18.81
CA ALA A 340 0.88 51.72 -19.04
C ALA A 340 -0.06 50.56 -19.42
N SER A 341 0.46 49.48 -20.02
CA SER A 341 -0.34 48.35 -20.48
C SER A 341 -0.76 47.43 -19.33
N LEU A 342 -2.02 46.97 -19.35
CA LEU A 342 -2.57 46.06 -18.34
C LEU A 342 -1.77 44.75 -18.25
N THR A 343 -1.38 44.19 -19.40
CA THR A 343 -0.58 42.97 -19.47
C THR A 343 0.76 43.14 -18.77
N ARG A 344 1.45 44.28 -18.98
CA ARG A 344 2.72 44.55 -18.29
C ARG A 344 2.51 44.68 -16.79
N SER A 345 1.47 45.41 -16.35
CA SER A 345 1.16 45.56 -14.92
C SER A 345 0.95 44.20 -14.26
N TYR A 346 0.13 43.33 -14.86
CA TYR A 346 -0.14 42.01 -14.33
C TYR A 346 1.10 41.11 -14.31
N VAL A 347 1.84 41.01 -15.42
CA VAL A 347 3.04 40.16 -15.53
C VAL A 347 4.13 40.61 -14.56
N TYR A 348 4.33 41.92 -14.38
CA TYR A 348 5.30 42.43 -13.41
C TYR A 348 4.92 42.07 -11.97
N CYS A 349 3.64 42.22 -11.60
CA CYS A 349 3.18 41.86 -10.25
C CYS A 349 3.27 40.35 -10.01
N LEU A 350 2.99 39.54 -11.03
CA LEU A 350 3.16 38.09 -10.97
C LEU A 350 4.63 37.70 -10.80
N TYR A 351 5.53 38.37 -11.52
CA TYR A 351 6.98 38.20 -11.39
C TYR A 351 7.45 38.57 -9.98
N TRP A 352 7.04 39.73 -9.46
CA TRP A 352 7.32 40.18 -8.09
C TRP A 352 6.85 39.14 -7.08
N SER A 353 5.59 38.72 -7.17
CA SER A 353 5.01 37.76 -6.24
C SER A 353 5.68 36.40 -6.30
N THR A 354 6.09 35.95 -7.49
CA THR A 354 6.77 34.66 -7.65
C THR A 354 8.09 34.70 -6.91
N LEU A 355 8.92 35.72 -7.15
CA LEU A 355 10.24 35.85 -6.51
C LEU A 355 10.18 35.97 -4.99
N THR A 356 9.18 36.68 -4.46
CA THR A 356 8.98 36.83 -3.02
C THR A 356 8.54 35.51 -2.39
N LEU A 357 7.53 34.84 -2.94
CA LEU A 357 6.99 33.60 -2.38
C LEU A 357 7.92 32.39 -2.56
N THR A 358 8.74 32.36 -3.61
CA THR A 358 9.77 31.32 -3.79
C THR A 358 11.08 31.66 -3.09
N THR A 359 11.16 32.78 -2.35
CA THR A 359 12.32 33.20 -1.57
C THR A 359 13.61 33.40 -2.38
N ILE A 360 13.51 33.64 -3.69
CA ILE A 360 14.67 33.91 -4.58
C ILE A 360 15.19 35.34 -4.35
N GLY A 361 14.28 36.30 -4.11
CA GLY A 361 14.59 37.49 -3.31
C GLY A 361 15.32 38.67 -3.96
N GLU A 362 15.45 38.76 -5.28
CA GLU A 362 16.08 39.94 -5.93
C GLU A 362 15.07 41.08 -6.19
N MET A 363 14.39 41.56 -5.16
CA MET A 363 13.43 42.66 -5.26
C MET A 363 13.94 43.94 -4.59
N PRO A 364 13.49 45.13 -5.04
CA PRO A 364 13.81 46.39 -4.38
C PRO A 364 13.42 46.34 -2.90
N ALA A 365 14.25 46.94 -2.04
CA ALA A 365 13.95 46.99 -0.61
C ALA A 365 12.70 47.87 -0.36
N PRO A 366 11.79 47.47 0.56
CA PRO A 366 10.73 48.33 1.04
C PRO A 366 11.32 49.59 1.70
N VAL A 367 10.60 50.70 1.61
CA VAL A 367 11.02 52.01 2.10
C VAL A 367 10.14 52.44 3.28
N ARG A 368 8.85 52.10 3.27
CA ARG A 368 7.86 52.52 4.27
C ARG A 368 7.54 51.41 5.28
N ASP A 369 7.14 51.78 6.49
CA ASP A 369 6.84 50.82 7.56
C ASP A 369 5.72 49.84 7.16
N GLU A 370 4.69 50.30 6.47
CA GLU A 370 3.62 49.46 5.94
C GLU A 370 4.10 48.43 4.90
N GLU A 371 5.10 48.79 4.08
CA GLU A 371 5.71 47.90 3.10
C GLU A 371 6.58 46.85 3.79
N TYR A 372 7.36 47.27 4.81
CA TYR A 372 8.12 46.35 5.65
C TYR A 372 7.22 45.32 6.34
N LEU A 373 6.09 45.75 6.91
CA LEU A 373 5.14 44.83 7.55
C LEU A 373 4.55 43.84 6.55
N PHE A 374 4.19 44.30 5.34
CA PHE A 374 3.67 43.44 4.29
C PHE A 374 4.72 42.43 3.82
N VAL A 375 5.94 42.89 3.50
CA VAL A 375 7.03 42.03 3.02
C VAL A 375 7.45 41.00 4.08
N VAL A 376 7.53 41.37 5.36
CA VAL A 376 7.83 40.43 6.45
C VAL A 376 6.75 39.37 6.57
N PHE A 377 5.47 39.78 6.50
CA PHE A 377 4.36 38.84 6.52
C PHE A 377 4.39 37.89 5.30
N ASP A 378 4.61 38.43 4.10
CA ASP A 378 4.65 37.67 2.86
C ASP A 378 5.83 36.69 2.83
N PHE A 379 7.02 37.09 3.32
CA PHE A 379 8.14 36.17 3.47
C PHE A 379 7.85 35.03 4.46
N LEU A 380 7.25 35.32 5.62
CA LEU A 380 6.90 34.29 6.60
C LEU A 380 5.92 33.27 6.02
N VAL A 381 4.88 33.75 5.34
CA VAL A 381 3.88 32.92 4.66
C VAL A 381 4.51 32.15 3.50
N GLY A 382 5.32 32.81 2.69
CA GLY A 382 6.03 32.22 1.54
C GLY A 382 6.95 31.07 1.94
N VAL A 383 7.79 31.25 2.97
CA VAL A 383 8.67 30.18 3.49
C VAL A 383 7.87 28.96 3.95
N LEU A 384 6.77 29.16 4.69
CA LEU A 384 5.92 28.06 5.18
C LEU A 384 5.23 27.32 4.03
N ILE A 385 4.69 28.06 3.06
CA ILE A 385 4.01 27.50 1.89
C ILE A 385 5.02 26.72 1.03
N PHE A 386 6.16 27.33 0.71
CA PHE A 386 7.21 26.71 -0.11
C PHE A 386 7.77 25.44 0.55
N ALA A 387 8.06 25.47 1.85
CA ALA A 387 8.50 24.29 2.59
C ALA A 387 7.46 23.15 2.56
N THR A 388 6.18 23.47 2.73
CA THR A 388 5.08 22.49 2.66
C THR A 388 4.96 21.88 1.25
N ILE A 389 5.07 22.70 0.21
CA ILE A 389 5.02 22.25 -1.18
C ILE A 389 6.18 21.30 -1.48
N VAL A 390 7.41 21.71 -1.19
CA VAL A 390 8.60 20.89 -1.47
C VAL A 390 8.53 19.56 -0.69
N GLY A 391 8.07 19.58 0.56
CA GLY A 391 7.83 18.37 1.35
C GLY A 391 6.78 17.45 0.73
N ASN A 392 5.63 18.00 0.32
CA ASN A 392 4.55 17.23 -0.32
C ASN A 392 4.97 16.65 -1.68
N VAL A 393 5.65 17.43 -2.52
CA VAL A 393 6.19 16.94 -3.80
C VAL A 393 7.20 15.83 -3.55
N GLY A 394 8.11 16.00 -2.59
CA GLY A 394 9.09 14.98 -2.21
C GLY A 394 8.44 13.67 -1.76
N SER A 395 7.41 13.75 -0.90
CA SER A 395 6.64 12.59 -0.47
C SER A 395 5.91 11.91 -1.65
N MET A 396 5.30 12.67 -2.56
CA MET A 396 4.65 12.12 -3.74
C MET A 396 5.63 11.40 -4.68
N ILE A 397 6.82 11.97 -4.90
CA ILE A 397 7.88 11.35 -5.72
C ILE A 397 8.37 10.05 -5.07
N SER A 398 8.54 10.05 -3.75
CA SER A 398 8.93 8.85 -3.00
C SER A 398 7.86 7.75 -3.14
N ASN A 399 6.58 8.09 -2.96
CA ASN A 399 5.47 7.15 -3.11
C ASN A 399 5.34 6.60 -4.55
N MET A 400 5.57 7.44 -5.57
CA MET A 400 5.56 7.01 -6.96
C MET A 400 6.65 5.97 -7.27
N ASN A 401 7.81 6.10 -6.62
CA ASN A 401 8.94 5.20 -6.81
C ASN A 401 8.97 4.04 -5.80
N ALA A 402 7.98 3.92 -4.91
CA ALA A 402 7.99 2.97 -3.80
C ALA A 402 8.18 1.52 -4.25
N THR A 403 7.42 1.04 -5.24
CA THR A 403 7.52 -0.34 -5.76
C THR A 403 8.90 -0.64 -6.35
N ARG A 404 9.50 0.32 -7.05
CA ARG A 404 10.85 0.17 -7.59
C ARG A 404 11.90 0.17 -6.50
N ALA A 405 11.76 1.05 -5.51
CA ALA A 405 12.65 1.10 -4.35
C ALA A 405 12.59 -0.20 -3.54
N GLU A 406 11.40 -0.75 -3.33
CA GLU A 406 11.18 -2.02 -2.64
C GLU A 406 11.83 -3.19 -3.39
N PHE A 407 11.61 -3.29 -4.71
CA PHE A 407 12.23 -4.32 -5.52
C PHE A 407 13.77 -4.22 -5.52
N GLN A 408 14.30 -2.99 -5.62
CA GLN A 408 15.73 -2.76 -5.54
C GLN A 408 16.30 -3.17 -4.18
N ALA A 409 15.61 -2.84 -3.08
CA ALA A 409 16.01 -3.24 -1.73
C ALA A 409 16.06 -4.77 -1.58
N ARG A 410 15.10 -5.51 -2.16
CA ARG A 410 15.14 -6.99 -2.19
C ARG A 410 16.35 -7.52 -2.96
N ILE A 411 16.66 -6.96 -4.13
CA ILE A 411 17.85 -7.34 -4.90
C ILE A 411 19.13 -7.07 -4.11
N ASP A 412 19.22 -5.91 -3.47
CA ASP A 412 20.41 -5.51 -2.73
C ASP A 412 20.65 -6.41 -1.51
N ALA A 413 19.58 -6.84 -0.83
CA ALA A 413 19.65 -7.85 0.23
C ALA A 413 20.19 -9.20 -0.28
N ILE A 414 19.76 -9.64 -1.47
CA ILE A 414 20.23 -10.89 -2.08
C ILE A 414 21.69 -10.77 -2.54
N LYS A 415 22.09 -9.64 -3.13
CA LYS A 415 23.49 -9.36 -3.47
C LYS A 415 24.38 -9.40 -2.22
N HIS A 416 23.92 -8.78 -1.14
CA HIS A 416 24.62 -8.81 0.14
C HIS A 416 24.77 -10.25 0.68
N TYR A 417 23.70 -11.06 0.61
CA TYR A 417 23.73 -12.47 0.99
C TYR A 417 24.73 -13.29 0.15
N MET A 418 24.73 -13.12 -1.18
CA MET A 418 25.65 -13.82 -2.08
C MET A 418 27.11 -13.43 -1.83
N HIS A 419 27.36 -12.15 -1.57
CA HIS A 419 28.69 -11.66 -1.22
C HIS A 419 29.17 -12.26 0.12
N PHE A 420 28.32 -12.22 1.16
CA PHE A 420 28.63 -12.78 2.47
C PHE A 420 28.93 -14.29 2.41
N ARG A 421 28.16 -15.04 1.61
CA ARG A 421 28.35 -16.49 1.41
C ARG A 421 29.42 -16.83 0.38
N ARG A 422 30.10 -15.85 -0.23
CA ARG A 422 31.14 -16.03 -1.25
C ARG A 422 30.67 -16.91 -2.41
N VAL A 423 29.47 -16.65 -2.91
CA VAL A 423 28.92 -17.32 -4.09
C VAL A 423 29.77 -17.01 -5.33
N SER A 424 29.85 -17.93 -6.29
CA SER A 424 30.59 -17.72 -7.53
C SER A 424 30.02 -16.56 -8.35
N LYS A 425 30.90 -15.81 -9.02
CA LYS A 425 30.49 -14.66 -9.87
C LYS A 425 29.57 -15.07 -11.02
N GLU A 426 29.71 -16.30 -11.50
CA GLU A 426 28.83 -16.89 -12.51
C GLU A 426 27.40 -17.05 -11.99
N LEU A 427 27.22 -17.61 -10.77
CA LEU A 427 25.90 -17.77 -10.17
C LEU A 427 25.30 -16.41 -9.80
N GLU A 428 26.10 -15.49 -9.25
CA GLU A 428 25.68 -14.11 -8.96
C GLU A 428 25.13 -13.40 -10.21
N THR A 429 25.85 -13.49 -11.33
CA THR A 429 25.42 -12.89 -12.61
C THR A 429 24.12 -13.54 -13.12
N ARG A 430 23.98 -14.86 -12.96
CA ARG A 430 22.77 -15.58 -13.36
C ARG A 430 21.56 -15.17 -12.50
N VAL A 431 21.73 -15.02 -11.19
CA VAL A 431 20.67 -14.55 -10.27
C VAL A 431 20.24 -13.13 -10.63
N ILE A 432 21.18 -12.21 -10.87
CA ILE A 432 20.86 -10.82 -11.24
C ILE A 432 20.09 -10.77 -12.57
N LYS A 433 20.53 -11.53 -13.58
CA LYS A 433 19.82 -11.61 -14.88
C LYS A 433 18.39 -12.13 -14.75
N TRP A 434 18.16 -13.09 -13.86
CA TRP A 434 16.82 -13.60 -13.58
C TRP A 434 15.92 -12.52 -12.95
N PHE A 435 16.43 -11.75 -11.98
CA PHE A 435 15.70 -10.62 -11.41
C PHE A 435 15.43 -9.50 -12.43
N ASP A 436 16.41 -9.17 -13.28
CA ASP A 436 16.22 -8.19 -14.35
C ASP A 436 15.12 -8.62 -15.33
N TYR A 437 15.06 -9.92 -15.66
CA TYR A 437 13.98 -10.49 -16.46
C TYR A 437 12.62 -10.37 -15.78
N LEU A 438 12.52 -10.68 -14.48
CA LEU A 438 11.28 -10.54 -13.73
C LEU A 438 10.78 -9.10 -13.70
N TRP A 439 11.69 -8.14 -13.49
CA TRP A 439 11.34 -6.71 -13.46
C TRP A 439 10.87 -6.20 -14.82
N THR A 440 11.64 -6.47 -15.87
CA THR A 440 11.38 -5.95 -17.22
C THR A 440 10.06 -6.46 -17.79
N ASN A 441 9.66 -7.68 -17.43
CA ASN A 441 8.40 -8.29 -17.88
C ASN A 441 7.24 -8.07 -16.91
N GLN A 442 7.38 -7.20 -15.90
CA GLN A 442 6.35 -6.91 -14.89
C GLN A 442 5.87 -8.14 -14.09
N LYS A 443 6.75 -9.15 -13.93
CA LYS A 443 6.48 -10.40 -13.19
C LYS A 443 7.07 -10.38 -11.77
N ALA A 444 7.55 -9.23 -11.31
CA ALA A 444 8.15 -9.06 -9.99
C ALA A 444 7.12 -8.98 -8.85
N VAL A 445 5.84 -8.83 -9.18
CA VAL A 445 4.75 -8.69 -8.21
C VAL A 445 4.13 -10.07 -7.95
N ASP A 446 4.03 -10.43 -6.68
CA ASP A 446 3.35 -11.66 -6.27
C ASP A 446 1.83 -11.47 -6.40
N GLU A 447 1.20 -12.24 -7.30
CA GLU A 447 -0.24 -12.19 -7.55
C GLU A 447 -1.05 -12.53 -6.29
N GLN A 448 -0.55 -13.41 -5.42
CA GLN A 448 -1.26 -13.82 -4.20
C GLN A 448 -1.35 -12.68 -3.19
N GLU A 449 -0.27 -11.90 -3.03
CA GLU A 449 -0.25 -10.73 -2.14
C GLU A 449 -1.18 -9.62 -2.64
N VAL A 450 -1.22 -9.38 -3.97
CA VAL A 450 -2.12 -8.37 -4.56
C VAL A 450 -3.59 -8.75 -4.38
N LEU A 451 -3.92 -10.03 -4.54
CA LEU A 451 -5.30 -10.52 -4.48
C LEU A 451 -5.79 -10.83 -3.06
N LYS A 452 -4.92 -10.74 -2.04
CA LYS A 452 -5.22 -11.08 -0.64
C LYS A 452 -6.32 -10.20 -0.03
N ASN A 453 -6.39 -8.94 -0.43
CA ASN A 453 -7.36 -7.97 0.09
C ASN A 453 -8.73 -8.05 -0.61
N LEU A 454 -8.88 -8.88 -1.64
CA LEU A 454 -10.13 -9.04 -2.37
C LEU A 454 -11.01 -10.13 -1.72
N PRO A 455 -12.34 -9.94 -1.68
CA PRO A 455 -13.27 -11.01 -1.34
C PRO A 455 -13.05 -12.24 -2.23
N ASN A 456 -13.18 -13.44 -1.64
CA ASN A 456 -12.96 -14.72 -2.34
C ASN A 456 -13.68 -14.83 -3.69
N LYS A 457 -14.89 -14.28 -3.79
CA LYS A 457 -15.67 -14.27 -5.04
C LYS A 457 -14.98 -13.46 -6.16
N LEU A 458 -14.51 -12.25 -5.86
CA LEU A 458 -13.81 -11.40 -6.84
C LEU A 458 -12.45 -11.99 -7.21
N ARG A 459 -11.73 -12.58 -6.24
CA ARG A 459 -10.48 -13.28 -6.51
C ARG A 459 -10.70 -14.45 -7.48
N ALA A 460 -11.76 -15.24 -7.29
CA ALA A 460 -12.13 -16.31 -8.19
C ALA A 460 -12.48 -15.80 -9.59
N GLU A 461 -13.32 -14.75 -9.70
CA GLU A 461 -13.68 -14.16 -10.99
C GLU A 461 -12.45 -13.65 -11.77
N ILE A 462 -11.49 -13.00 -11.09
CA ILE A 462 -10.23 -12.56 -11.71
C ILE A 462 -9.40 -13.76 -12.16
N ALA A 463 -9.17 -14.73 -11.28
CA ALA A 463 -8.35 -15.90 -11.59
C ALA A 463 -8.91 -16.66 -12.80
N ILE A 464 -10.24 -16.87 -12.84
CA ILE A 464 -10.93 -17.49 -13.98
C ILE A 464 -10.69 -16.70 -15.26
N ASN A 465 -10.89 -15.37 -15.24
CA ASN A 465 -10.70 -14.56 -16.45
C ASN A 465 -9.24 -14.53 -16.94
N VAL A 466 -8.26 -14.63 -16.05
CA VAL A 466 -6.84 -14.58 -16.42
C VAL A 466 -6.30 -15.94 -16.89
N HIS A 467 -6.71 -17.03 -16.24
CA HIS A 467 -6.07 -18.34 -16.44
C HIS A 467 -6.92 -19.37 -17.19
N LEU A 468 -8.25 -19.22 -17.22
CA LEU A 468 -9.14 -20.23 -17.80
C LEU A 468 -8.85 -20.49 -19.29
N GLU A 469 -8.52 -19.47 -20.06
CA GLU A 469 -8.18 -19.63 -21.48
C GLU A 469 -6.90 -20.47 -21.67
N THR A 470 -5.91 -20.33 -20.77
CA THR A 470 -4.69 -21.14 -20.80
C THR A 470 -5.01 -22.60 -20.46
N LEU A 471 -5.80 -22.88 -19.42
CA LEU A 471 -6.16 -24.27 -19.08
C LEU A 471 -6.99 -24.92 -20.18
N LYS A 472 -7.95 -24.21 -20.78
CA LYS A 472 -8.78 -24.76 -21.87
C LYS A 472 -7.96 -25.16 -23.10
N LYS A 473 -6.80 -24.55 -23.33
CA LYS A 473 -5.88 -24.94 -24.41
C LYS A 473 -5.13 -26.23 -24.10
N VAL A 474 -5.02 -26.62 -22.84
CA VAL A 474 -4.30 -27.84 -22.42
C VAL A 474 -5.11 -29.07 -22.78
N ARG A 475 -4.52 -29.95 -23.60
CA ARG A 475 -5.20 -31.14 -24.15
C ARG A 475 -5.85 -32.03 -23.08
N ILE A 476 -5.22 -32.18 -21.92
CA ILE A 476 -5.73 -33.03 -20.83
C ILE A 476 -6.99 -32.44 -20.19
N PHE A 477 -7.15 -31.12 -20.24
CA PHE A 477 -8.24 -30.38 -19.60
C PHE A 477 -9.32 -29.91 -20.58
N GLN A 478 -9.22 -30.26 -21.87
CA GLN A 478 -10.19 -29.86 -22.90
C GLN A 478 -11.56 -30.53 -22.71
N ASP A 479 -11.56 -31.80 -22.31
CA ASP A 479 -12.77 -32.61 -22.13
C ASP A 479 -13.26 -32.62 -20.67
N CYS A 480 -12.65 -31.80 -19.81
CA CYS A 480 -13.03 -31.70 -18.40
C CYS A 480 -14.21 -30.73 -18.20
N GLU A 481 -15.01 -31.00 -17.16
CA GLU A 481 -16.09 -30.10 -16.75
C GLU A 481 -15.55 -28.71 -16.34
N ALA A 482 -16.29 -27.66 -16.67
CA ALA A 482 -15.91 -26.28 -16.34
C ALA A 482 -15.74 -26.05 -14.82
N GLY A 483 -16.49 -26.78 -13.98
CA GLY A 483 -16.37 -26.71 -12.52
C GLY A 483 -14.96 -27.05 -12.03
N LEU A 484 -14.39 -28.16 -12.52
CA LEU A 484 -13.02 -28.56 -12.22
C LEU A 484 -12.01 -27.50 -12.66
N LEU A 485 -12.17 -26.93 -13.87
CA LEU A 485 -11.24 -25.92 -14.38
C LEU A 485 -11.20 -24.67 -13.48
N VAL A 486 -12.37 -24.25 -12.97
CA VAL A 486 -12.48 -23.11 -12.06
C VAL A 486 -11.75 -23.39 -10.75
N GLU A 487 -11.90 -24.60 -10.19
CA GLU A 487 -11.23 -24.98 -8.95
C GLU A 487 -9.70 -25.07 -9.14
N LEU A 488 -9.24 -25.67 -10.23
CA LEU A 488 -7.81 -25.79 -10.54
C LEU A 488 -7.16 -24.42 -10.71
N VAL A 489 -7.83 -23.48 -11.41
CA VAL A 489 -7.34 -22.11 -11.62
C VAL A 489 -7.01 -21.40 -10.31
N LEU A 490 -7.79 -21.62 -9.26
CA LEU A 490 -7.57 -21.01 -7.95
C LEU A 490 -6.32 -21.54 -7.23
N LYS A 491 -5.86 -22.75 -7.59
CA LYS A 491 -4.71 -23.43 -6.97
C LYS A 491 -3.42 -23.32 -7.78
N LEU A 492 -3.47 -22.75 -8.99
CA LEU A 492 -2.28 -22.57 -9.84
C LEU A 492 -1.33 -21.52 -9.27
N ARG A 493 -0.03 -21.83 -9.33
CA ARG A 493 1.05 -20.90 -8.91
C ARG A 493 1.95 -20.59 -10.10
N PRO A 494 2.12 -19.31 -10.49
CA PRO A 494 3.03 -18.95 -11.56
C PRO A 494 4.48 -19.16 -11.13
N GLN A 495 5.31 -19.72 -12.02
CA GLN A 495 6.74 -19.95 -11.80
C GLN A 495 7.54 -19.68 -13.09
N VAL A 496 8.66 -18.97 -12.95
CA VAL A 496 9.51 -18.56 -14.08
C VAL A 496 10.85 -19.28 -14.04
N PHE A 497 11.22 -19.92 -15.15
CA PHE A 497 12.49 -20.62 -15.31
C PHE A 497 13.41 -19.90 -16.30
N SER A 498 14.73 -19.94 -16.04
CA SER A 498 15.74 -19.31 -16.90
C SER A 498 16.17 -20.24 -18.05
N PRO A 499 16.78 -19.70 -19.13
CA PRO A 499 17.36 -20.52 -20.18
C PRO A 499 18.42 -21.49 -19.63
N GLY A 500 18.31 -22.77 -20.01
CA GLY A 500 19.20 -23.85 -19.57
C GLY A 500 18.80 -24.50 -18.24
N ASP A 501 17.78 -24.00 -17.54
CA ASP A 501 17.34 -24.55 -16.27
C ASP A 501 16.65 -25.90 -16.46
N TYR A 502 17.01 -26.88 -15.65
CA TYR A 502 16.29 -28.14 -15.55
C TYR A 502 15.10 -27.96 -14.60
N ILE A 503 13.88 -28.10 -15.12
CA ILE A 503 12.65 -28.05 -14.31
C ILE A 503 12.49 -29.35 -13.52
N CYS A 504 12.78 -30.48 -14.16
CA CYS A 504 12.86 -31.77 -13.49
C CYS A 504 13.93 -32.65 -14.12
N ARG A 505 14.54 -33.52 -13.32
CA ARG A 505 15.46 -34.55 -13.80
C ARG A 505 14.83 -35.93 -13.64
N LYS A 506 15.19 -36.84 -14.54
CA LYS A 506 14.78 -38.23 -14.50
C LYS A 506 15.20 -38.85 -13.17
N GLY A 507 14.27 -39.51 -12.49
CA GLY A 507 14.48 -40.13 -11.18
C GLY A 507 14.16 -39.24 -9.97
N ASP A 508 14.02 -37.92 -10.15
CA ASP A 508 13.58 -37.02 -9.06
C ASP A 508 12.16 -37.36 -8.61
N ILE A 509 11.80 -37.01 -7.38
CA ILE A 509 10.45 -37.22 -6.86
C ILE A 509 9.52 -36.15 -7.43
N GLY A 510 8.45 -36.57 -8.13
CA GLY A 510 7.51 -35.65 -8.77
C GLY A 510 6.38 -35.21 -7.85
N LYS A 511 6.51 -34.05 -7.20
CA LYS A 511 5.48 -33.52 -6.29
C LYS A 511 4.44 -32.60 -6.96
N GLU A 512 4.71 -32.19 -8.19
CA GLU A 512 4.01 -31.10 -8.88
C GLU A 512 3.81 -31.47 -10.34
N MET A 513 2.81 -30.90 -11.01
CA MET A 513 2.76 -30.84 -12.47
C MET A 513 2.90 -29.41 -12.95
N TYR A 514 3.32 -29.25 -14.20
CA TYR A 514 3.53 -27.96 -14.80
C TYR A 514 2.72 -27.81 -16.08
N ILE A 515 2.11 -26.64 -16.26
CA ILE A 515 1.41 -26.23 -17.47
C ILE A 515 2.22 -25.11 -18.11
N ILE A 516 2.55 -25.24 -19.40
CA ILE A 516 3.33 -24.23 -20.11
C ILE A 516 2.41 -23.10 -20.55
N LYS A 517 2.54 -21.93 -19.92
CA LYS A 517 1.85 -20.70 -20.33
C LYS A 517 2.58 -20.08 -21.52
N GLU A 518 3.88 -19.83 -21.35
CA GLU A 518 4.75 -19.23 -22.37
C GLU A 518 6.15 -19.85 -22.30
N GLY A 519 6.85 -19.91 -23.43
CA GLY A 519 8.19 -20.46 -23.53
C GLY A 519 8.26 -21.79 -24.27
N LYS A 520 9.47 -22.36 -24.29
CA LYS A 520 9.80 -23.60 -25.00
C LYS A 520 10.67 -24.46 -24.10
N LEU A 521 10.24 -25.70 -23.88
CA LEU A 521 10.96 -26.68 -23.08
C LEU A 521 11.40 -27.83 -23.98
N ALA A 522 12.60 -28.34 -23.76
CA ALA A 522 13.11 -29.54 -24.42
C ALA A 522 13.10 -30.71 -23.45
N VAL A 523 12.59 -31.84 -23.90
CA VAL A 523 12.79 -33.14 -23.25
C VAL A 523 14.15 -33.66 -23.67
N VAL A 524 15.06 -33.79 -22.72
CA VAL A 524 16.48 -34.08 -22.97
C VAL A 524 16.82 -35.48 -22.50
N GLY A 525 17.62 -36.19 -23.28
CA GLY A 525 18.20 -37.47 -22.85
C GLY A 525 19.21 -37.31 -21.72
N ASP A 526 19.62 -38.45 -21.18
CA ASP A 526 20.52 -38.51 -20.02
C ASP A 526 21.89 -37.86 -20.33
N ASP A 527 22.27 -37.78 -21.61
CA ASP A 527 23.48 -37.13 -22.11
C ASP A 527 23.40 -35.58 -22.11
N GLY A 528 22.23 -34.99 -21.85
CA GLY A 528 22.02 -33.54 -21.85
C GLY A 528 22.07 -32.85 -23.22
N VAL A 529 22.38 -33.59 -24.29
CA VAL A 529 22.52 -33.10 -25.67
C VAL A 529 21.34 -33.55 -26.55
N THR A 530 20.97 -34.83 -26.47
CA THR A 530 19.90 -35.43 -27.28
C THR A 530 18.54 -34.85 -26.91
N GLN A 531 17.81 -34.27 -27.87
CA GLN A 531 16.47 -33.72 -27.65
C GLN A 531 15.43 -34.68 -28.23
N TYR A 532 14.56 -35.23 -27.39
CA TYR A 532 13.51 -36.17 -27.80
C TYR A 532 12.25 -35.46 -28.26
N ALA A 533 11.87 -34.37 -27.58
CA ALA A 533 10.66 -33.63 -27.88
C ALA A 533 10.77 -32.16 -27.48
N LEU A 534 10.02 -31.31 -28.18
CA LEU A 534 9.87 -29.89 -27.86
C LEU A 534 8.45 -29.66 -27.34
N LEU A 535 8.34 -29.22 -26.09
CA LEU A 535 7.09 -28.81 -25.46
C LEU A 535 6.92 -27.29 -25.62
N THR A 536 5.73 -26.89 -26.05
CA THR A 536 5.37 -25.50 -26.32
C THR A 536 4.14 -25.08 -25.51
N ALA A 537 3.79 -23.80 -25.53
CA ALA A 537 2.64 -23.27 -24.82
C ALA A 537 1.35 -24.09 -25.07
N GLY A 538 0.58 -24.34 -24.00
CA GLY A 538 -0.62 -25.17 -24.03
C GLY A 538 -0.36 -26.68 -23.88
N SER A 539 0.90 -27.11 -23.72
CA SER A 539 1.21 -28.46 -23.24
C SER A 539 1.43 -28.48 -21.73
N CYS A 540 1.25 -29.63 -21.12
CA CYS A 540 1.52 -29.89 -19.71
C CYS A 540 2.47 -31.08 -19.58
N PHE A 541 3.17 -31.16 -18.46
CA PHE A 541 4.06 -32.27 -18.14
C PHE A 541 4.14 -32.52 -16.63
N GLY A 542 4.57 -33.72 -16.26
CA GLY A 542 4.71 -34.14 -14.86
C GLY A 542 3.43 -34.73 -14.27
N GLU A 543 2.40 -34.91 -15.08
CA GLU A 543 1.12 -35.55 -14.76
C GLU A 543 1.29 -37.00 -14.32
N ILE A 544 2.26 -37.72 -14.87
CA ILE A 544 2.45 -39.16 -14.60
C ILE A 544 2.90 -39.40 -13.15
N SER A 545 3.87 -38.61 -12.67
CA SER A 545 4.45 -38.83 -11.34
C SER A 545 3.44 -38.55 -10.22
N ILE A 546 2.49 -37.64 -10.44
CA ILE A 546 1.51 -37.28 -9.41
C ILE A 546 0.34 -38.28 -9.33
N LEU A 547 0.04 -39.01 -10.41
CA LEU A 547 -1.15 -39.87 -10.53
C LEU A 547 -1.04 -41.26 -9.86
N ASN A 548 0.08 -41.63 -9.23
CA ASN A 548 0.24 -42.91 -8.49
C ASN A 548 -0.35 -44.14 -9.23
N ILE A 549 -0.09 -44.24 -10.54
CA ILE A 549 -0.61 -45.32 -11.38
C ILE A 549 0.00 -46.66 -10.93
N LYS A 550 -0.86 -47.65 -10.65
CA LYS A 550 -0.46 -49.02 -10.26
C LYS A 550 0.29 -49.70 -11.42
N GLY A 551 1.31 -50.52 -11.14
CA GLY A 551 2.15 -51.13 -12.18
C GLY A 551 3.20 -50.20 -12.82
N SER A 552 3.34 -48.95 -12.36
CA SER A 552 4.38 -48.06 -12.87
C SER A 552 5.75 -48.42 -12.27
N LYS A 553 6.70 -48.82 -13.12
CA LYS A 553 8.10 -49.14 -12.74
C LYS A 553 8.81 -48.00 -12.01
N MET A 554 8.37 -46.76 -12.25
CA MET A 554 8.98 -45.55 -11.72
C MET A 554 8.18 -44.90 -10.59
N GLY A 555 6.97 -45.38 -10.30
CA GLY A 555 6.10 -44.86 -9.24
C GLY A 555 6.00 -43.32 -9.26
N ASN A 556 6.33 -42.69 -8.13
CA ASN A 556 6.29 -41.23 -7.97
C ASN A 556 7.60 -40.53 -8.45
N ARG A 557 8.39 -41.16 -9.33
CA ARG A 557 9.61 -40.55 -9.88
C ARG A 557 9.35 -39.95 -11.26
N ARG A 558 10.12 -38.93 -11.63
CA ARG A 558 10.10 -38.26 -12.94
C ARG A 558 10.66 -39.18 -14.01
N THR A 559 9.98 -39.28 -15.14
CA THR A 559 10.32 -40.17 -16.27
C THR A 559 11.38 -39.59 -17.20
N ALA A 560 11.50 -38.26 -17.28
CA ALA A 560 12.38 -37.60 -18.23
C ALA A 560 13.05 -36.34 -17.65
N ASN A 561 14.16 -35.93 -18.27
CA ASN A 561 14.79 -34.64 -18.00
C ASN A 561 14.11 -33.56 -18.85
N ILE A 562 13.67 -32.48 -18.22
CA ILE A 562 13.03 -31.35 -18.91
C ILE A 562 13.84 -30.09 -18.65
N ARG A 563 14.28 -29.45 -19.73
CA ARG A 563 15.12 -28.26 -19.70
C ARG A 563 14.45 -27.10 -20.42
N SER A 564 14.50 -25.91 -19.84
CA SER A 564 14.03 -24.69 -20.49
C SER A 564 15.03 -24.23 -21.56
N LEU A 565 14.56 -23.97 -22.79
CA LEU A 565 15.42 -23.43 -23.85
C LEU A 565 15.60 -21.92 -23.76
N GLY A 566 14.57 -21.22 -23.26
CA GLY A 566 14.55 -19.77 -23.04
C GLY A 566 14.04 -19.44 -21.65
N TYR A 567 13.61 -18.20 -21.44
CA TYR A 567 12.76 -17.90 -20.30
C TYR A 567 11.38 -18.54 -20.54
N SER A 568 10.90 -19.30 -19.56
CA SER A 568 9.62 -19.99 -19.66
C SER A 568 8.77 -19.70 -18.43
N ASP A 569 7.50 -19.39 -18.67
CA ASP A 569 6.48 -19.20 -17.65
C ASP A 569 5.62 -20.45 -17.56
N LEU A 570 5.65 -21.07 -16.39
CA LEU A 570 4.90 -22.27 -16.09
C LEU A 570 3.89 -21.97 -15.00
N PHE A 571 2.73 -22.62 -15.06
CA PHE A 571 1.89 -22.77 -13.88
C PHE A 571 2.22 -24.08 -13.20
N CYS A 572 2.55 -24.01 -11.93
CA CYS A 572 2.76 -25.16 -11.06
C CYS A 572 1.44 -25.50 -10.35
N LEU A 573 1.08 -26.78 -10.36
CA LEU A 573 -0.01 -27.36 -9.58
C LEU A 573 0.55 -28.49 -8.71
N SER A 574 0.32 -28.41 -7.41
CA SER A 574 0.82 -29.44 -6.48
C SER A 574 -0.02 -30.72 -6.57
N LYS A 575 0.59 -31.86 -6.21
CA LYS A 575 -0.10 -33.14 -6.16
C LYS A 575 -1.30 -33.10 -5.22
N ASP A 576 -1.16 -32.50 -4.05
CA ASP A 576 -2.22 -32.44 -3.04
C ASP A 576 -3.39 -31.59 -3.57
N ASP A 577 -3.09 -30.43 -4.16
CA ASP A 577 -4.08 -29.52 -4.75
C ASP A 577 -4.85 -30.18 -5.91
N LEU A 578 -4.16 -30.91 -6.79
CA LEU A 578 -4.78 -31.66 -7.88
C LEU A 578 -5.64 -32.80 -7.36
N MET A 579 -5.11 -33.61 -6.43
CA MET A 579 -5.83 -34.78 -5.92
C MET A 579 -7.10 -34.37 -5.19
N GLU A 580 -7.07 -33.27 -4.41
CA GLU A 580 -8.26 -32.71 -3.79
C GLU A 580 -9.32 -32.33 -4.85
N ALA A 581 -8.93 -31.57 -5.88
CA ALA A 581 -9.87 -31.17 -6.92
C ALA A 581 -10.43 -32.38 -7.69
N VAL A 582 -9.56 -33.31 -8.08
CA VAL A 582 -9.92 -34.48 -8.88
C VAL A 582 -10.73 -35.51 -8.06
N THR A 583 -10.70 -35.48 -6.72
CA THR A 583 -11.59 -36.33 -5.91
C THR A 583 -13.07 -35.95 -6.03
N GLU A 584 -13.38 -34.68 -6.31
CA GLU A 584 -14.75 -34.22 -6.55
C GLU A 584 -15.23 -34.54 -7.98
N TYR A 585 -14.30 -34.70 -8.94
CA TYR A 585 -14.57 -34.95 -10.36
C TYR A 585 -13.94 -36.28 -10.84
N PRO A 586 -14.57 -37.44 -10.56
CA PRO A 586 -14.00 -38.75 -10.85
C PRO A 586 -13.80 -39.03 -12.35
N ASP A 587 -14.65 -38.50 -13.22
CA ASP A 587 -14.52 -38.67 -14.67
C ASP A 587 -13.24 -38.01 -15.22
N ALA A 588 -12.88 -36.84 -14.67
CA ALA A 588 -11.62 -36.19 -15.02
C ALA A 588 -10.43 -36.99 -14.51
N LYS A 589 -10.54 -37.62 -13.33
CA LYS A 589 -9.51 -38.51 -12.78
C LYS A 589 -9.20 -39.64 -13.75
N THR A 590 -10.23 -40.31 -14.27
CA THR A 590 -10.05 -41.44 -15.19
C THR A 590 -9.36 -41.00 -16.48
N VAL A 591 -9.73 -39.85 -17.04
CA VAL A 591 -9.09 -39.29 -18.24
C VAL A 591 -7.61 -38.99 -18.00
N LEU A 592 -7.27 -38.40 -16.84
CA LEU A 592 -5.88 -38.14 -16.46
C LEU A 592 -5.09 -39.46 -16.31
N GLU A 593 -5.65 -40.46 -15.63
CA GLU A 593 -5.01 -41.76 -15.44
C GLU A 593 -4.83 -42.53 -16.75
N ASP A 594 -5.83 -42.54 -17.63
CA ASP A 594 -5.76 -43.19 -18.95
C ASP A 594 -4.69 -42.57 -19.82
N ARG A 595 -4.60 -41.24 -19.82
CA ARG A 595 -3.54 -40.54 -20.53
C ARG A 595 -2.16 -40.85 -19.96
N GLY A 596 -2.04 -40.90 -18.63
CA GLY A 596 -0.81 -41.32 -17.96
C GLY A 596 -0.41 -42.75 -18.31
N ARG A 597 -1.39 -43.68 -18.40
CA ARG A 597 -1.18 -45.07 -18.83
C ARG A 597 -0.69 -45.15 -20.27
N GLU A 598 -1.32 -44.43 -21.20
CA GLU A 598 -0.92 -44.40 -22.62
C GLU A 598 0.54 -43.97 -22.79
N ILE A 599 0.98 -42.95 -22.04
CA ILE A 599 2.36 -42.47 -22.11
C ILE A 599 3.32 -43.49 -21.49
N LEU A 600 2.97 -44.07 -20.34
CA LEU A 600 3.81 -45.10 -19.69
C LEU A 600 3.94 -46.37 -20.56
N LEU A 601 2.88 -46.77 -21.28
CA LEU A 601 2.89 -47.90 -22.22
C LEU A 601 3.83 -47.62 -23.38
N LYS A 602 3.75 -46.42 -23.96
CA LYS A 602 4.62 -46.00 -25.07
C LYS A 602 6.10 -46.00 -24.70
N GLU A 603 6.42 -45.69 -23.46
CA GLU A 603 7.78 -45.67 -22.93
C GLU A 603 8.23 -47.05 -22.37
N GLY A 604 7.38 -48.09 -22.38
CA GLY A 604 7.70 -49.42 -21.84
C GLY A 604 7.85 -49.47 -20.31
N LEU A 605 7.29 -48.48 -19.62
CA LEU A 605 7.45 -48.24 -18.17
C LEU A 605 6.27 -48.76 -17.33
N LEU A 606 5.32 -49.47 -17.95
CA LEU A 606 4.24 -50.20 -17.28
C LEU A 606 4.54 -51.70 -17.29
N ASP A 607 4.33 -52.35 -16.15
CA ASP A 607 4.30 -53.80 -16.05
C ASP A 607 2.87 -54.31 -16.25
N GLU A 608 2.58 -54.81 -17.45
CA GLU A 608 1.28 -55.40 -17.82
C GLU A 608 0.93 -56.63 -16.95
N THR A 609 1.92 -57.24 -16.29
CA THR A 609 1.75 -58.40 -15.40
C THR A 609 1.06 -58.10 -14.07
N GLU A 610 1.01 -56.85 -13.61
CA GLU A 610 0.30 -56.51 -12.36
C GLU A 610 -1.22 -56.32 -12.56
N GLU A 611 -1.70 -56.14 -13.79
CA GLU A 611 -3.14 -55.97 -14.07
C GLU A 611 -3.92 -57.30 -14.04
N GLY A 612 -3.24 -58.44 -14.21
CA GLY A 612 -3.85 -59.79 -14.23
C GLY A 612 -3.97 -60.47 -12.86
N GLY A 613 -3.46 -59.85 -11.79
CA GLY A 613 -3.48 -60.39 -10.43
C GLY A 613 -4.85 -60.22 -9.75
N GLY A 614 -5.85 -61.00 -10.19
CA GLY A 614 -7.06 -61.17 -9.40
C GLY A 614 -6.72 -61.82 -8.06
N LEU A 615 -6.79 -61.04 -6.97
CA LEU A 615 -7.21 -61.42 -5.60
C LEU A 615 -6.78 -60.33 -4.57
N GLN A 616 -7.60 -59.29 -4.42
CA GLN A 616 -7.58 -58.41 -3.23
C GLN A 616 -8.29 -59.07 -2.03
N LYS A 617 -7.89 -60.31 -1.68
CA LYS A 617 -8.30 -60.95 -0.42
C LYS A 617 -7.13 -61.25 0.50
N GLU A 618 -6.01 -61.76 -0.02
CA GLU A 618 -4.85 -62.12 0.82
C GLU A 618 -4.13 -60.91 1.43
N ASP A 619 -3.88 -59.84 0.67
CA ASP A 619 -3.10 -58.67 1.18
C ASP A 619 -3.92 -57.77 2.14
N THR A 620 -5.26 -57.82 2.08
CA THR A 620 -6.11 -57.14 3.07
C THR A 620 -6.17 -57.91 4.38
N GLU A 621 -6.22 -59.24 4.33
CA GLU A 621 -6.32 -60.10 5.51
C GLU A 621 -5.02 -60.07 6.32
N GLU A 622 -3.86 -60.13 5.64
CA GLU A 622 -2.55 -59.98 6.29
C GLU A 622 -2.35 -58.58 6.89
N LYS A 623 -2.84 -57.52 6.23
CA LYS A 623 -2.80 -56.15 6.78
C LYS A 623 -3.74 -55.98 7.97
N VAL A 624 -4.89 -56.63 7.96
CA VAL A 624 -5.84 -56.65 9.09
C VAL A 624 -5.23 -57.39 10.27
N GLU A 625 -4.59 -58.55 10.06
CA GLU A 625 -3.87 -59.28 11.13
C GLU A 625 -2.70 -58.49 11.72
N ARG A 626 -1.93 -57.77 10.88
CA ARG A 626 -0.87 -56.87 11.35
C ARG A 626 -1.41 -55.67 12.14
N LEU A 627 -2.56 -55.13 11.74
CA LEU A 627 -3.25 -54.07 12.47
C LEU A 627 -3.79 -54.57 13.81
N GLU A 628 -4.36 -55.77 13.85
CA GLU A 628 -4.89 -56.40 15.05
C GLU A 628 -3.77 -56.69 16.07
N SER A 629 -2.65 -57.26 15.62
CA SER A 629 -1.47 -57.46 16.50
C SER A 629 -0.84 -56.13 16.98
N SER A 630 -0.88 -55.08 16.14
CA SER A 630 -0.45 -53.74 16.54
C SER A 630 -1.41 -53.11 17.55
N LEU A 631 -2.71 -53.36 17.44
CA LEU A 631 -3.72 -52.91 18.39
C LEU A 631 -3.56 -53.59 19.74
N ASP A 632 -3.33 -54.91 19.76
CA ASP A 632 -3.09 -55.69 20.97
C ASP A 632 -1.83 -55.23 21.73
N THR A 633 -0.75 -54.96 21.00
CA THR A 633 0.48 -54.43 21.61
C THR A 633 0.26 -53.03 22.19
N LEU A 634 -0.52 -52.18 21.53
CA LEU A 634 -0.90 -50.86 22.03
C LEU A 634 -1.79 -50.95 23.27
N GLN A 635 -2.78 -51.84 23.27
CA GLN A 635 -3.67 -52.08 24.40
C GLN A 635 -2.90 -52.61 25.62
N THR A 636 -1.92 -53.48 25.40
CA THR A 636 -1.02 -53.97 26.45
C THR A 636 -0.15 -52.84 27.03
N ARG A 637 0.39 -51.96 26.18
CA ARG A 637 1.14 -50.77 26.62
C ARG A 637 0.26 -49.79 27.40
N PHE A 638 -0.98 -49.58 26.96
CA PHE A 638 -1.95 -48.75 27.65
C PHE A 638 -2.33 -49.31 29.02
N ALA A 639 -2.56 -50.63 29.13
CA ALA A 639 -2.83 -51.29 30.40
C ALA A 639 -1.66 -51.14 31.38
N ARG A 640 -0.42 -51.26 30.90
CA ARG A 640 0.79 -51.03 31.69
C ARG A 640 0.93 -49.57 32.15
N LEU A 641 0.70 -48.60 31.25
CA LEU A 641 0.71 -47.18 31.62
C LEU A 641 -0.37 -46.84 32.66
N LEU A 642 -1.57 -47.43 32.52
CA LEU A 642 -2.66 -47.26 33.49
C LEU A 642 -2.29 -47.84 34.87
N SER A 643 -1.58 -48.96 34.94
CA SER A 643 -1.15 -49.54 36.21
C SER A 643 -0.04 -48.70 36.85
N GLU A 644 0.94 -48.23 36.07
CA GLU A 644 1.98 -47.30 36.53
C GLU A 644 1.38 -45.97 37.02
N TYR A 645 0.37 -45.44 36.32
CA TYR A 645 -0.36 -44.25 36.73
C TYR A 645 -1.16 -44.47 38.04
N LYS A 646 -1.87 -45.60 38.17
CA LYS A 646 -2.58 -45.93 39.42
C LYS A 646 -1.62 -46.09 40.60
N HIS A 647 -0.48 -46.75 40.38
CA HIS A 647 0.54 -46.94 41.40
C HIS A 647 1.16 -45.61 41.85
N THR A 648 1.50 -44.72 40.91
CA THR A 648 2.01 -43.37 41.25
C THR A 648 0.96 -42.54 41.97
N GLN A 649 -0.30 -42.57 41.55
CA GLN A 649 -1.43 -41.94 42.26
C GLN A 649 -1.58 -42.45 43.70
N GLN A 650 -1.55 -43.78 43.92
CA GLN A 650 -1.64 -44.35 45.27
C GLN A 650 -0.46 -43.92 46.15
N ARG A 651 0.76 -43.95 45.61
CA ARG A 651 1.96 -43.50 46.34
C ARG A 651 1.90 -42.02 46.70
N MET A 652 1.36 -41.20 45.80
CA MET A 652 1.18 -39.77 46.03
C MET A 652 0.10 -39.51 47.09
N LYS A 653 -1.02 -40.23 47.05
CA LYS A 653 -2.05 -40.19 48.10
C LYS A 653 -1.49 -40.60 49.47
N GLN A 654 -0.72 -41.68 49.56
CA GLN A 654 -0.09 -42.11 50.81
C GLN A 654 0.85 -41.04 51.38
N ARG A 655 1.63 -40.36 50.52
CA ARG A 655 2.49 -39.24 50.93
C ARG A 655 1.69 -38.04 51.44
N ILE A 656 0.60 -37.69 50.75
CA ILE A 656 -0.28 -36.60 51.18
C ILE A 656 -0.89 -36.92 52.54
N THR A 657 -1.41 -38.15 52.75
CA THR A 657 -1.96 -38.56 54.05
C THR A 657 -0.90 -38.57 55.16
N LEU A 658 0.34 -38.93 54.85
CA LEU A 658 1.46 -38.85 55.81
C LEU A 658 1.77 -37.40 56.18
N LEU A 659 1.81 -36.51 55.19
CA LEU A 659 2.03 -35.08 55.40
C LEU A 659 0.88 -34.43 56.18
N GLU A 660 -0.38 -34.76 55.86
CA GLU A 660 -1.55 -34.31 56.63
C GLU A 660 -1.47 -34.77 58.10
N ARG A 661 -1.00 -36.00 58.33
CA ARG A 661 -0.84 -36.53 59.69
C ARG A 661 0.29 -35.85 60.45
N GLN A 662 1.39 -35.51 59.78
CA GLN A 662 2.48 -34.71 60.36
C GLN A 662 2.02 -33.27 60.64
N LEU A 663 1.26 -32.66 59.73
CA LEU A 663 0.73 -31.31 59.90
C LEU A 663 -0.21 -31.23 61.13
N ASN A 664 -1.11 -32.21 61.28
CA ASN A 664 -2.00 -32.32 62.44
C ASN A 664 -1.26 -32.60 63.76
N GLN A 665 -0.04 -33.16 63.72
CA GLN A 665 0.79 -33.33 64.91
C GLN A 665 1.51 -32.03 65.30
N THR A 666 1.91 -31.21 64.33
CA THR A 666 2.47 -29.87 64.58
C THR A 666 1.43 -28.86 65.07
N ASP A 667 0.17 -28.96 64.65
CA ASP A 667 -0.91 -28.07 65.13
C ASP A 667 -1.37 -28.38 66.57
N CYS A 668 -0.98 -29.52 67.14
CA CYS A 668 -1.31 -29.93 68.51
C CYS A 668 -0.15 -29.73 69.51
N GLY A 669 0.96 -29.10 69.08
CA GLY A 669 2.18 -28.94 69.88
C GLY A 669 2.63 -27.49 70.13
N ALA A 670 1.82 -26.49 69.77
CA ALA A 670 2.17 -25.08 69.87
C ALA A 670 1.45 -24.33 71.03
N ASP A 671 1.15 -25.02 72.12
CA ASP A 671 0.67 -24.42 73.38
C ASP A 671 1.43 -25.03 74.58
N ALA A 672 2.68 -24.59 74.77
CA ALA A 672 3.39 -24.61 76.05
C ALA A 672 4.69 -23.78 75.95
N SER A 673 4.64 -22.55 76.47
CA SER A 673 5.58 -21.90 77.42
C SER A 673 6.96 -22.55 77.64
N ASP A 674 8.06 -21.87 77.91
CA ASP A 674 8.44 -20.45 78.01
C ASP A 674 9.98 -20.48 78.18
N ASP A 675 10.58 -19.30 78.09
CA ASP A 675 11.84 -18.90 78.74
C ASP A 675 13.24 -19.23 78.16
N MET A 676 13.89 -18.10 77.83
CA MET A 676 15.24 -17.66 78.17
C MET A 676 16.43 -17.87 77.22
N CYS A 677 16.98 -16.69 76.89
CA CYS A 677 18.38 -16.29 76.72
C CYS A 677 19.01 -16.33 75.32
N ALA A 678 19.04 -15.11 74.77
CA ALA A 678 20.11 -14.48 73.99
C ALA A 678 21.50 -15.14 74.08
N GLU A 679 22.18 -15.30 72.96
CA GLU A 679 23.22 -14.37 72.50
C GLU A 679 23.74 -14.75 71.10
N THR A 680 23.89 -13.71 70.29
CA THR A 680 24.88 -13.43 69.23
C THR A 680 25.91 -14.53 68.90
N GLU A 681 26.10 -14.84 67.60
CA GLU A 681 27.43 -15.04 67.01
C GLU A 681 27.42 -14.95 65.45
N PRO A 682 28.49 -14.42 64.83
CA PRO A 682 28.76 -14.40 63.39
C PRO A 682 29.58 -15.63 62.93
N GLY A 683 29.66 -15.90 61.61
CA GLY A 683 30.50 -16.99 61.04
C GLY A 683 32.00 -16.67 61.01
N PRO A 684 32.84 -17.31 60.18
CA PRO A 684 32.78 -18.61 59.50
C PRO A 684 34.06 -19.47 59.72
N GLY A 685 34.10 -20.75 59.28
CA GLY A 685 35.37 -21.43 58.94
C GLY A 685 35.55 -22.92 59.28
N ALA A 686 35.55 -23.73 58.22
CA ALA A 686 36.60 -24.71 57.85
C ALA A 686 36.77 -26.10 58.56
N HIS A 687 36.68 -27.16 57.71
CA HIS A 687 37.44 -28.45 57.70
C HIS A 687 37.12 -29.50 58.79
N THR A 688 37.08 -30.83 58.59
CA THR A 688 37.54 -31.82 57.57
C THR A 688 36.95 -33.19 58.00
N GLU A 689 36.39 -34.06 57.14
CA GLU A 689 36.97 -35.31 56.54
C GLU A 689 35.99 -36.48 56.87
N GLY A 690 35.69 -37.51 56.08
CA GLY A 690 35.95 -37.97 54.72
C GLY A 690 35.00 -39.17 54.43
N SER A 691 34.46 -39.36 53.21
CA SER A 691 34.96 -40.29 52.15
C SER A 691 34.06 -41.56 52.01
N PRO A 692 34.03 -42.33 50.89
CA PRO A 692 34.19 -42.00 49.45
C PRO A 692 33.19 -42.71 48.49
N HIS A 693 33.05 -42.18 47.26
CA HIS A 693 33.33 -42.83 45.94
C HIS A 693 32.67 -42.03 44.81
N ARG A 694 33.42 -41.29 43.96
CA ARG A 694 33.98 -41.66 42.63
C ARG A 694 32.89 -42.20 41.66
N SER A 695 32.66 -41.72 40.44
CA SER A 695 33.46 -40.90 39.53
C SER A 695 32.59 -40.32 38.40
N THR A 696 32.90 -39.08 38.02
CA THR A 696 32.88 -38.45 36.69
C THR A 696 32.47 -39.24 35.44
N VAL A 697 31.64 -38.60 34.61
CA VAL A 697 31.52 -38.85 33.16
C VAL A 697 31.91 -37.56 32.43
N GLN A 698 32.94 -37.66 31.57
CA GLN A 698 33.27 -36.71 30.52
C GLN A 698 32.79 -37.27 29.17
N THR A 699 32.30 -36.34 28.37
CA THR A 699 32.16 -36.27 26.91
C THR A 699 33.00 -37.23 26.06
N GLU A 700 32.41 -37.83 25.01
CA GLU A 700 32.81 -37.62 23.60
C GLU A 700 31.91 -38.36 22.59
N ASP A 701 31.66 -37.67 21.47
CA ASP A 701 31.54 -38.09 20.07
C ASP A 701 31.03 -39.48 19.64
N GLN A 702 30.13 -39.47 18.66
CA GLN A 702 29.86 -40.61 17.78
C GLN A 702 29.76 -40.20 16.31
N LYS A 703 30.61 -40.81 15.48
CA LYS A 703 30.45 -40.91 14.02
C LYS A 703 30.62 -42.38 13.58
N SER A 704 29.57 -42.89 12.92
CA SER A 704 29.45 -43.96 11.91
C SER A 704 30.42 -45.16 11.88
N PRO A 705 29.91 -46.36 11.52
CA PRO A 705 30.68 -47.33 10.75
C PRO A 705 30.03 -47.70 9.41
N THR A 706 30.84 -47.68 8.35
CA THR A 706 30.72 -48.54 7.17
C THR A 706 31.46 -49.85 7.44
N LYS A 707 30.89 -50.99 7.01
CA LYS A 707 31.56 -52.28 6.95
C LYS A 707 31.84 -52.67 5.49
N HIS A 708 32.93 -53.41 5.35
CA HIS A 708 33.36 -54.22 4.21
C HIS A 708 32.26 -55.08 3.58
#